data_AF-A0A443SNV6-F1
#
_entry.id   AF-A0A443SNV6-F1
#
_cell.length_a   1.000
_cell.length_b   1.000
_cell.length_c   1.000
_cell.angle_alpha   90.00
_cell.angle_beta   90.00
_cell.angle_gamma   90.00
#
_symmetry.space_group_name_H-M   'P 1'
#
loop_
_entity.id
_entity.type
_entity.pdbx_description
1 polymer ?
#
loop_
_entity_poly.entity_id
_entity_poly.type
_entity_poly.pdbx_seq_one_letter_code
_entity_poly.pdbx_strand_id
1 'polypeptide(L)'
;MIAFSTSVTLIILFCSNSLSSSVFTKQSGLWYLDSEDIAVIDGFRVENQEAKISANNMYTIPANKPIVLRLFGDNFNNPNSRIGFTNYALERDSNCNDLEKLSVSRIDSLSDKIAVVTVSLPLIYSRFYICVDGNKTKNNVTYSSWVHQGSDPWMSLEVEGRLMPVSVQIALIVLCLMLCSCFSGLNLGLMALDMNELQVISSCGTDAEKRYAKVIKPVRKHGNYLLCTILFSNVLVNSLQTILLEDLTSGFIAVIGSTLSIVLIGEIVPQSICSRHGLAIGANTIYLTYLFMFLTFPLSYPISKILDKILGKEIGHIYDRERLTEYLRVTKDYNKLELDEVNIIKGALKFKTITVSEVMTNLEDVFMLPFNALLDFHTLSDIQKRGYSRIPVYEGERKNIVALLFARDLTFVDPEVKIPLKIVINYYKHPLLYVFEDSTLDIALNEFKEGRSHVAFVRKIYMDTDSDPRYEVIGIVTLEDVIEEVLQVEIVDETDTLSEKSWHLLLINTYRHEFNSQYISDNILRRLMAQKIYYQHNPDNSNDKNSNFLYKIGELADYFILILEGRVRVTIGKEQLVFDCGPFNHFGCSVLSQVIEERNNGPIQPTPTSLNDCCLTVDNATQEKGKSEESSNKSVHSEAIRQSSNASRLKFKPDFSVEIVDTTTYMKITRSIYAQAFKASLIEKESEKKYIASVSFEETKNKVTPLTALTIFQGEMFGFIVSPQSNSEWIPFTDAFIALEKLRLRHEI
;
A
#
# COMPACT_ATOMS: atom_id res chain seq x y z
N MET A 1 -15.63 0.31 16.45
CA MET A 1 -16.43 0.14 15.21
C MET A 1 -17.51 -0.94 15.41
N ILE A 2 -18.35 -0.83 16.44
CA ILE A 2 -19.50 -1.71 16.73
C ILE A 2 -20.54 -0.85 17.47
N ALA A 3 -21.42 -0.13 16.76
CA ALA A 3 -22.41 0.76 17.40
C ALA A 3 -23.62 1.16 16.52
N PHE A 4 -23.92 0.43 15.42
CA PHE A 4 -25.11 0.71 14.58
C PHE A 4 -25.73 -0.60 14.08
N SER A 5 -26.54 -1.23 14.92
CA SER A 5 -27.35 -2.41 14.57
C SER A 5 -28.69 -2.48 15.34
N THR A 6 -29.07 -1.41 16.04
CA THR A 6 -30.18 -1.40 17.02
C THR A 6 -31.46 -0.71 16.54
N SER A 7 -31.53 -0.26 15.28
CA SER A 7 -32.71 0.47 14.74
C SER A 7 -33.63 -0.34 13.83
N VAL A 8 -33.35 -1.62 13.56
CA VAL A 8 -34.14 -2.44 12.61
C VAL A 8 -35.37 -3.11 13.26
N THR A 9 -35.48 -3.10 14.59
CA THR A 9 -36.42 -3.98 15.33
C THR A 9 -37.65 -3.27 15.94
N LEU A 10 -38.07 -2.10 15.42
CA LEU A 10 -39.21 -1.35 16.03
C LEU A 10 -40.34 -0.89 15.08
N ILE A 11 -40.28 -1.15 13.77
CA ILE A 11 -41.23 -0.58 12.78
C ILE A 11 -42.23 -1.64 12.23
N ILE A 12 -42.44 -2.76 12.95
CA ILE A 12 -43.38 -3.83 12.53
C ILE A 12 -44.67 -3.89 13.38
N LEU A 13 -44.77 -3.11 14.48
CA LEU A 13 -45.88 -3.19 15.45
C LEU A 13 -47.00 -2.14 15.33
N PHE A 14 -47.08 -1.39 14.22
CA PHE A 14 -48.20 -0.49 13.91
C PHE A 14 -48.85 -0.80 12.55
N CYS A 15 -49.16 -2.08 12.32
CA CYS A 15 -49.98 -2.52 11.19
C CYS A 15 -51.20 -3.33 11.67
N SER A 16 -52.06 -2.65 12.45
CA SER A 16 -53.41 -3.12 12.80
C SER A 16 -54.24 -1.93 13.28
N ASN A 17 -54.94 -1.26 12.37
CA ASN A 17 -56.24 -0.65 12.70
C ASN A 17 -57.07 -0.26 11.47
N SER A 18 -58.21 -0.95 11.35
CA SER A 18 -59.49 -0.42 10.87
C SER A 18 -59.57 0.20 9.47
N LEU A 19 -59.86 -0.65 8.48
CA LEU A 19 -60.58 -0.23 7.28
C LEU A 19 -62.06 0.00 7.64
N SER A 20 -62.41 1.16 8.19
CA SER A 20 -63.80 1.51 8.54
C SER A 20 -64.44 2.38 7.47
N SER A 21 -65.21 1.76 6.57
CA SER A 21 -66.07 2.45 5.62
C SER A 21 -67.31 3.01 6.35
N SER A 22 -67.22 4.25 6.81
CA SER A 22 -68.35 4.98 7.39
C SER A 22 -69.09 5.78 6.31
N VAL A 23 -70.34 5.40 6.06
CA VAL A 23 -71.29 6.21 5.27
C VAL A 23 -72.10 7.02 6.27
N PHE A 24 -71.97 8.34 6.24
CA PHE A 24 -72.75 9.24 7.08
C PHE A 24 -73.97 9.75 6.31
N THR A 25 -75.15 9.28 6.72
CA THR A 25 -76.45 9.86 6.31
C THR A 25 -77.12 10.49 7.53
N LYS A 26 -77.68 11.69 7.35
CA LYS A 26 -78.40 12.39 8.41
C LYS A 26 -79.82 11.82 8.51
N GLN A 27 -80.24 11.41 9.71
CA GLN A 27 -81.60 10.94 9.94
C GLN A 27 -82.59 12.12 9.87
N SER A 28 -83.76 11.88 9.28
CA SER A 28 -84.69 12.93 8.82
C SER A 28 -85.35 13.73 9.94
N GLY A 29 -85.48 15.04 9.72
CA GLY A 29 -86.31 15.96 10.50
C GLY A 29 -87.17 16.80 9.56
N LEU A 30 -88.49 16.86 9.80
CA LEU A 30 -89.45 17.49 8.91
C LEU A 30 -89.26 19.01 8.81
N TRP A 31 -89.01 19.50 7.59
CA TRP A 31 -89.55 20.76 7.08
C TRP A 31 -89.89 20.59 5.60
N TYR A 32 -91.17 20.48 5.26
CA TYR A 32 -91.65 20.46 3.88
C TYR A 32 -91.95 21.91 3.46
N LEU A 33 -91.35 22.36 2.36
CA LEU A 33 -91.65 23.63 1.71
C LEU A 33 -91.50 23.43 0.20
N ASP A 34 -92.61 23.62 -0.53
CA ASP A 34 -92.79 23.09 -1.88
C ASP A 34 -91.74 23.61 -2.89
N SER A 35 -91.00 22.69 -3.49
CA SER A 35 -90.03 22.92 -4.57
C SER A 35 -89.68 21.62 -5.28
N GLU A 36 -90.69 20.96 -5.88
CA GLU A 36 -90.61 19.58 -6.45
C GLU A 36 -89.58 19.38 -7.58
N ASP A 37 -88.93 20.44 -8.11
CA ASP A 37 -88.05 20.41 -9.29
C ASP A 37 -86.54 20.65 -9.02
N ILE A 38 -86.10 20.71 -7.75
CA ILE A 38 -84.68 20.96 -7.40
C ILE A 38 -84.03 19.72 -6.80
N ALA A 39 -82.85 19.35 -7.31
CA ALA A 39 -82.02 18.29 -6.76
C ALA A 39 -81.42 18.71 -5.40
N VAL A 40 -81.63 17.88 -4.38
CA VAL A 40 -81.13 18.11 -3.02
C VAL A 40 -79.98 17.15 -2.76
N ILE A 41 -78.84 17.65 -2.28
CA ILE A 41 -77.67 16.84 -1.94
C ILE A 41 -77.58 16.73 -0.42
N ASP A 42 -77.65 15.51 0.11
CA ASP A 42 -77.48 15.20 1.54
C ASP A 42 -76.05 14.80 1.90
N GLY A 43 -75.26 14.39 0.92
CA GLY A 43 -73.84 14.08 1.08
C GLY A 43 -73.17 13.71 -0.24
N PHE A 44 -71.84 13.68 -0.25
CA PHE A 44 -71.07 13.19 -1.38
C PHE A 44 -69.93 12.28 -0.91
N ARG A 45 -69.46 11.43 -1.82
CA ARG A 45 -68.29 10.58 -1.65
C ARG A 45 -67.32 10.86 -2.78
N VAL A 46 -66.07 11.16 -2.45
CA VAL A 46 -64.98 11.21 -3.42
C VAL A 46 -64.59 9.79 -3.81
N GLU A 47 -64.54 9.46 -5.10
CA GLU A 47 -64.12 8.13 -5.57
C GLU A 47 -62.61 7.99 -5.79
N ASN A 48 -61.90 9.12 -5.89
CA ASN A 48 -60.49 9.14 -6.20
C ASN A 48 -59.63 8.68 -5.00
N GLN A 49 -58.66 7.79 -5.26
CA GLN A 49 -57.77 7.21 -4.24
C GLN A 49 -56.84 8.23 -3.57
N GLU A 50 -56.64 9.40 -4.17
CA GLU A 50 -55.80 10.48 -3.64
C GLU A 50 -56.52 11.39 -2.62
N ALA A 51 -57.82 11.24 -2.40
CA ALA A 51 -58.57 12.08 -1.46
C ALA A 51 -58.36 11.63 -0.01
N LYS A 52 -57.90 12.55 0.84
CA LYS A 52 -57.73 12.33 2.28
C LYS A 52 -58.97 12.82 3.03
N ILE A 53 -59.36 12.13 4.10
CA ILE A 53 -60.35 12.65 5.05
C ILE A 53 -59.58 13.30 6.19
N SER A 54 -59.75 14.61 6.35
CA SER A 54 -59.16 15.37 7.46
C SER A 54 -59.88 15.03 8.78
N ALA A 55 -59.21 15.23 9.92
CA ALA A 55 -59.74 14.88 11.25
C ALA A 55 -61.09 15.55 11.60
N ASN A 56 -61.47 16.59 10.85
CA ASN A 56 -62.73 17.32 10.98
C ASN A 56 -63.87 16.78 10.08
N ASN A 57 -63.76 15.55 9.55
CA ASN A 57 -64.69 14.95 8.59
C ASN A 57 -64.88 15.75 7.28
N MET A 58 -63.84 16.46 6.84
CA MET A 58 -63.81 17.17 5.55
C MET A 58 -62.99 16.37 4.53
N TYR A 59 -63.37 16.44 3.25
CA TYR A 59 -62.60 15.84 2.17
C TYR A 59 -61.53 16.82 1.67
N THR A 60 -60.27 16.42 1.79
CA THR A 60 -59.10 17.15 1.27
C THR A 60 -58.69 16.55 -0.08
N ILE A 61 -58.61 17.41 -1.10
CA ILE A 61 -58.42 17.02 -2.50
C ILE A 61 -57.28 17.79 -3.20
N PRO A 62 -56.58 17.18 -4.17
CA PRO A 62 -55.51 17.85 -4.91
C PRO A 62 -56.03 18.87 -5.93
N ALA A 63 -55.45 20.08 -5.92
CA ALA A 63 -55.78 21.14 -6.86
C ALA A 63 -55.57 20.78 -8.34
N ASN A 64 -56.41 21.34 -9.20
CA ASN A 64 -56.35 21.26 -10.67
C ASN A 64 -56.38 19.84 -11.27
N LYS A 65 -56.68 18.80 -10.49
CA LYS A 65 -56.94 17.45 -10.99
C LYS A 65 -58.46 17.21 -11.16
N PRO A 66 -58.91 16.54 -12.23
CA PRO A 66 -60.28 16.08 -12.34
C PRO A 66 -60.55 14.98 -11.30
N ILE A 67 -61.59 15.17 -10.50
CA ILE A 67 -62.00 14.28 -9.41
C ILE A 67 -63.46 13.91 -9.62
N VAL A 68 -63.75 12.62 -9.47
CA VAL A 68 -65.11 12.07 -9.54
C VAL A 68 -65.73 12.11 -8.15
N LEU A 69 -66.83 12.85 -8.02
CA LEU A 69 -67.69 12.90 -6.84
C LEU A 69 -68.96 12.12 -7.12
N ARG A 70 -69.27 11.13 -6.27
CA ARG A 70 -70.59 10.48 -6.23
C ARG A 70 -71.48 11.22 -5.23
N LEU A 71 -72.56 11.81 -5.71
CA LEU A 71 -73.53 12.56 -4.92
C LEU A 71 -74.67 11.65 -4.47
N PHE A 72 -75.16 11.88 -3.25
CA PHE A 72 -76.33 11.21 -2.66
C PHE A 72 -77.35 12.25 -2.20
N GLY A 73 -78.62 11.93 -2.38
CA GLY A 73 -79.73 12.83 -2.12
C GLY A 73 -80.98 12.41 -2.89
N ASP A 74 -81.79 13.37 -3.32
CA ASP A 74 -83.06 13.14 -4.03
C ASP A 74 -83.22 14.07 -5.24
N ASN A 75 -84.04 13.64 -6.22
CA ASN A 75 -84.46 14.40 -7.40
C ASN A 75 -83.34 14.71 -8.42
N PHE A 76 -82.47 13.74 -8.70
CA PHE A 76 -81.44 13.86 -9.74
C PHE A 76 -81.93 13.54 -11.17
N ASN A 77 -83.23 13.31 -11.37
CA ASN A 77 -83.80 12.85 -12.66
C ASN A 77 -83.84 13.95 -13.76
N ASN A 78 -83.41 15.18 -13.46
CA ASN A 78 -83.38 16.29 -14.41
C ASN A 78 -82.03 16.39 -15.15
N PRO A 79 -81.97 16.10 -16.47
CA PRO A 79 -80.72 16.05 -17.23
C PRO A 79 -80.04 17.42 -17.46
N ASN A 80 -80.70 18.52 -17.08
CA ASN A 80 -80.14 19.87 -17.18
C ASN A 80 -79.59 20.40 -15.85
N SER A 81 -79.68 19.65 -14.75
CA SER A 81 -79.14 20.07 -13.45
C SER A 81 -77.62 20.24 -13.50
N ARG A 82 -77.14 21.32 -12.87
CA ARG A 82 -75.73 21.69 -12.82
C ARG A 82 -75.30 21.88 -11.37
N ILE A 83 -74.06 21.51 -11.06
CA ILE A 83 -73.42 21.78 -9.79
C ILE A 83 -72.38 22.88 -10.00
N GLY A 84 -72.25 23.78 -9.03
CA GLY A 84 -71.32 24.90 -9.06
C GLY A 84 -70.66 25.06 -7.70
N PHE A 85 -69.36 25.33 -7.69
CA PHE A 85 -68.58 25.46 -6.45
C PHE A 85 -68.28 26.93 -6.16
N THR A 86 -68.53 27.34 -4.91
CA THR A 86 -68.33 28.70 -4.40
C THR A 86 -67.43 28.69 -3.17
N ASN A 87 -66.79 29.81 -2.84
CA ASN A 87 -65.95 29.98 -1.65
C ASN A 87 -66.69 30.60 -0.44
N TYR A 88 -67.95 31.01 -0.61
CA TYR A 88 -68.76 31.61 0.46
C TYR A 88 -69.54 30.55 1.25
N ALA A 89 -69.41 30.58 2.58
CA ALA A 89 -70.18 29.73 3.48
C ALA A 89 -71.57 30.33 3.72
N LEU A 90 -72.63 29.63 3.32
CA LEU A 90 -74.02 30.00 3.58
C LEU A 90 -74.84 28.84 4.19
N GLU A 91 -75.97 29.17 4.81
CA GLU A 91 -76.93 28.18 5.27
C GLU A 91 -77.58 27.40 4.11
N ARG A 92 -78.13 26.22 4.39
CA ARG A 92 -78.85 25.41 3.39
C ARG A 92 -80.06 26.20 2.86
N ASP A 93 -80.40 25.98 1.59
CA ASP A 93 -81.54 26.59 0.90
C ASP A 93 -81.45 28.10 0.62
N SER A 94 -80.32 28.73 0.96
CA SER A 94 -80.00 30.11 0.59
C SER A 94 -79.70 30.26 -0.92
N ASN A 95 -79.91 31.46 -1.45
CA ASN A 95 -79.79 31.74 -2.89
C ASN A 95 -78.33 31.96 -3.31
N CYS A 96 -77.84 31.12 -4.23
CA CYS A 96 -76.49 31.19 -4.80
C CYS A 96 -76.40 31.96 -6.12
N ASN A 97 -77.46 32.61 -6.62
CA ASN A 97 -77.49 33.21 -7.96
C ASN A 97 -76.32 34.16 -8.23
N ASP A 98 -76.09 35.11 -7.32
CA ASP A 98 -75.13 36.20 -7.49
C ASP A 98 -73.68 35.84 -7.13
N LEU A 99 -73.44 34.61 -6.65
CA LEU A 99 -72.10 34.12 -6.30
C LEU A 99 -71.30 33.67 -7.53
N GLU A 100 -70.00 33.95 -7.53
CA GLU A 100 -69.07 33.40 -8.52
C GLU A 100 -68.95 31.88 -8.36
N LYS A 101 -69.06 31.14 -9.47
CA LYS A 101 -69.08 29.68 -9.52
C LYS A 101 -67.85 29.21 -10.31
N LEU A 102 -66.79 28.80 -9.59
CA LEU A 102 -65.46 28.60 -10.18
C LEU A 102 -65.35 27.37 -11.08
N SER A 103 -66.19 26.36 -10.85
CA SER A 103 -66.30 25.18 -11.71
C SER A 103 -67.76 24.76 -11.79
N VAL A 104 -68.38 24.91 -12.96
CA VAL A 104 -69.75 24.47 -13.22
C VAL A 104 -69.73 23.18 -14.05
N SER A 105 -70.13 22.08 -13.44
CA SER A 105 -70.21 20.77 -14.08
C SER A 105 -71.67 20.33 -14.23
N ARG A 106 -71.96 19.54 -15.28
CA ARG A 106 -73.24 18.84 -15.40
C ARG A 106 -73.28 17.65 -14.44
N ILE A 107 -74.48 17.30 -13.99
CA ILE A 107 -74.72 16.18 -13.09
C ILE A 107 -75.10 14.96 -13.94
N ASP A 108 -74.27 13.90 -13.90
CA ASP A 108 -74.55 12.64 -14.60
C ASP A 108 -75.38 11.73 -13.68
N SER A 109 -76.70 11.69 -13.90
CA SER A 109 -77.64 10.91 -13.08
C SER A 109 -77.50 9.40 -13.34
N LEU A 110 -77.20 8.61 -12.30
CA LEU A 110 -77.22 7.14 -12.36
C LEU A 110 -78.56 6.57 -11.87
N SER A 111 -79.22 7.30 -10.96
CA SER A 111 -80.52 6.98 -10.37
C SER A 111 -81.13 8.27 -9.81
N ASP A 112 -82.43 8.25 -9.51
CA ASP A 112 -83.13 9.39 -8.88
C ASP A 112 -82.45 9.88 -7.58
N LYS A 113 -81.76 8.99 -6.87
CA LYS A 113 -81.05 9.26 -5.60
C LYS A 113 -79.52 9.31 -5.68
N ILE A 114 -78.94 9.02 -6.85
CA ILE A 114 -77.49 8.90 -7.02
C ILE A 114 -77.07 9.54 -8.33
N ALA A 115 -76.18 10.52 -8.24
CA ALA A 115 -75.52 11.12 -9.38
C ALA A 115 -74.00 11.07 -9.26
N VAL A 116 -73.32 11.25 -10.37
CA VAL A 116 -71.87 11.37 -10.45
C VAL A 116 -71.54 12.70 -11.12
N VAL A 117 -70.47 13.35 -10.67
CA VAL A 117 -69.96 14.56 -11.32
C VAL A 117 -68.44 14.59 -11.30
N THR A 118 -67.84 14.98 -12.42
CA THR A 118 -66.41 15.24 -12.51
C THR A 118 -66.16 16.74 -12.34
N VAL A 119 -65.32 17.11 -11.37
CA VAL A 119 -64.94 18.51 -11.10
C VAL A 119 -63.41 18.64 -11.04
N SER A 120 -62.88 19.78 -11.47
CA SER A 120 -61.50 20.20 -11.19
C SER A 120 -61.56 21.54 -10.46
N LEU A 121 -60.95 21.61 -9.28
CA LEU A 121 -61.00 22.80 -8.41
C LEU A 121 -59.62 23.47 -8.31
N PRO A 122 -59.53 24.80 -8.46
CA PRO A 122 -58.25 25.51 -8.43
C PRO A 122 -57.81 25.85 -6.99
N LEU A 123 -56.49 25.98 -6.76
CA LEU A 123 -55.88 26.35 -5.47
C LEU A 123 -56.08 27.84 -5.09
N ILE A 124 -57.13 28.50 -5.57
CA ILE A 124 -57.37 29.93 -5.31
C ILE A 124 -57.92 30.13 -3.89
N TYR A 125 -58.69 29.16 -3.40
CA TYR A 125 -59.30 29.18 -2.08
C TYR A 125 -59.01 27.87 -1.36
N SER A 126 -58.87 27.92 -0.03
CA SER A 126 -58.67 26.72 0.78
C SER A 126 -59.94 25.87 0.90
N ARG A 127 -61.13 26.47 0.80
CA ARG A 127 -62.42 25.78 0.97
C ARG A 127 -63.42 26.12 -0.13
N PHE A 128 -64.18 25.10 -0.53
CA PHE A 128 -65.26 25.19 -1.50
C PHE A 128 -66.54 24.56 -0.95
N TYR A 129 -67.66 25.22 -1.24
CA TYR A 129 -69.03 24.82 -0.90
C TYR A 129 -69.84 24.59 -2.17
N ILE A 130 -70.95 23.87 -2.04
CA ILE A 130 -71.74 23.36 -3.17
C ILE A 130 -73.04 24.17 -3.34
N CYS A 131 -73.24 24.70 -4.55
CA CYS A 131 -74.51 25.23 -5.04
C CYS A 131 -75.05 24.35 -6.17
N VAL A 132 -76.37 24.14 -6.22
CA VAL A 132 -77.06 23.36 -7.26
C VAL A 132 -78.03 24.26 -8.03
N ASP A 133 -78.06 24.10 -9.36
CA ASP A 133 -79.00 24.77 -10.26
C ASP A 133 -80.34 24.03 -10.29
N GLY A 134 -81.44 24.75 -10.08
CA GLY A 134 -82.80 24.19 -10.11
C GLY A 134 -83.82 25.21 -10.61
N ASN A 135 -84.88 24.75 -11.26
CA ASN A 135 -85.94 25.64 -11.74
C ASN A 135 -86.95 25.91 -10.62
N LYS A 136 -87.23 27.18 -10.34
CA LYS A 136 -88.37 27.58 -9.51
C LYS A 136 -89.47 28.14 -10.40
N THR A 137 -90.69 27.65 -10.21
CA THR A 137 -91.91 28.19 -10.80
C THR A 137 -92.51 29.23 -9.86
N LYS A 138 -92.73 30.45 -10.33
CA LYS A 138 -93.51 31.46 -9.59
C LYS A 138 -94.36 32.24 -10.59
N ASN A 139 -95.67 32.30 -10.35
CA ASN A 139 -96.64 32.97 -11.23
C ASN A 139 -96.56 32.50 -12.71
N ASN A 140 -96.49 31.19 -12.95
CA ASN A 140 -96.34 30.56 -14.28
C ASN A 140 -95.07 30.95 -15.06
N VAL A 141 -94.08 31.57 -14.42
CA VAL A 141 -92.75 31.81 -14.99
C VAL A 141 -91.74 30.89 -14.31
N THR A 142 -91.04 30.08 -15.11
CA THR A 142 -89.88 29.29 -14.69
C THR A 142 -88.63 30.17 -14.72
N TYR A 143 -87.88 30.20 -13.62
CA TYR A 143 -86.54 30.79 -13.57
C TYR A 143 -85.55 29.83 -12.92
N SER A 144 -84.34 29.77 -13.46
CA SER A 144 -83.23 29.04 -12.84
C SER A 144 -82.78 29.77 -11.58
N SER A 145 -82.74 29.04 -10.46
CA SER A 145 -82.31 29.53 -9.16
C SER A 145 -81.27 28.57 -8.61
N TRP A 146 -80.08 29.08 -8.34
CA TRP A 146 -79.03 28.33 -7.66
C TRP A 146 -79.30 28.30 -6.16
N VAL A 147 -79.13 27.14 -5.53
CA VAL A 147 -79.44 26.92 -4.12
C VAL A 147 -78.24 26.31 -3.39
N HIS A 148 -77.85 26.91 -2.27
CA HIS A 148 -76.71 26.46 -1.45
C HIS A 148 -77.07 25.19 -0.67
N GLN A 149 -76.19 24.20 -0.68
CA GLN A 149 -76.43 22.89 -0.03
C GLN A 149 -75.97 22.83 1.43
N GLY A 150 -75.52 23.95 1.99
CA GLY A 150 -75.10 24.11 3.39
C GLY A 150 -73.59 24.19 3.58
N SER A 151 -73.16 24.70 4.74
CA SER A 151 -71.76 24.93 5.09
C SER A 151 -71.17 23.90 6.06
N ASP A 152 -71.86 22.77 6.28
CA ASP A 152 -71.42 21.71 7.18
C ASP A 152 -70.08 21.09 6.71
N PRO A 153 -69.20 20.61 7.62
CA PRO A 153 -67.87 20.09 7.25
C PRO A 153 -67.91 18.98 6.19
N TRP A 154 -68.85 18.04 6.30
CA TRP A 154 -69.04 16.93 5.36
C TRP A 154 -69.64 17.35 4.00
N MET A 155 -70.09 18.60 3.88
CA MET A 155 -70.55 19.23 2.62
C MET A 155 -69.53 20.21 2.03
N SER A 156 -68.33 20.30 2.61
CA SER A 156 -67.24 21.17 2.16
C SER A 156 -66.04 20.39 1.62
N LEU A 157 -65.34 21.00 0.65
CA LEU A 157 -64.11 20.47 0.05
C LEU A 157 -62.93 21.38 0.41
N GLU A 158 -61.84 20.80 0.90
CA GLU A 158 -60.58 21.50 1.15
C GLU A 158 -59.58 21.18 0.03
N VAL A 159 -58.93 22.20 -0.55
CA VAL A 159 -58.03 22.01 -1.70
C VAL A 159 -56.57 22.19 -1.28
N GLU A 160 -55.80 21.11 -1.38
CA GLU A 160 -54.34 21.12 -1.16
C GLU A 160 -53.57 21.25 -2.47
N GLY A 161 -52.40 21.90 -2.41
CA GLY A 161 -51.55 22.15 -3.56
C GLY A 161 -50.08 21.94 -3.25
N ARG A 162 -49.30 21.66 -4.30
CA ARG A 162 -47.84 21.51 -4.19
C ARG A 162 -47.19 22.87 -3.97
N LEU A 163 -46.35 22.99 -2.95
CA LEU A 163 -45.64 24.22 -2.59
C LEU A 163 -44.66 24.72 -3.67
N MET A 164 -44.17 23.85 -4.55
CA MET A 164 -43.21 24.21 -5.61
C MET A 164 -43.51 23.52 -6.95
N PRO A 165 -43.08 24.11 -8.09
CA PRO A 165 -43.10 23.44 -9.38
C PRO A 165 -42.20 22.19 -9.37
N VAL A 166 -42.68 21.11 -10.00
CA VAL A 166 -41.98 19.81 -10.04
C VAL A 166 -40.55 19.92 -10.61
N SER A 167 -40.33 20.79 -11.59
CA SER A 167 -38.99 21.04 -12.16
C SER A 167 -38.02 21.67 -11.15
N VAL A 168 -38.49 22.65 -10.35
CA VAL A 168 -37.70 23.29 -9.29
C VAL A 168 -37.39 22.29 -8.18
N GLN A 169 -38.36 21.45 -7.83
CA GLN A 169 -38.20 20.42 -6.80
C GLN A 169 -37.19 19.34 -7.21
N ILE A 170 -37.22 18.87 -8.48
CA ILE A 170 -36.22 17.95 -9.02
C ILE A 170 -34.83 18.59 -9.05
N ALA A 171 -34.71 19.86 -9.46
CA ALA A 171 -33.45 20.59 -9.43
C ALA A 171 -32.88 20.73 -8.00
N LEU A 172 -33.75 21.00 -7.02
CA LEU A 172 -33.37 21.08 -5.60
C LEU A 172 -32.94 19.72 -5.05
N ILE A 173 -33.59 18.63 -5.42
CA ILE A 173 -33.18 17.25 -5.11
C ILE A 173 -31.79 16.93 -5.66
N VAL A 174 -31.53 17.24 -6.94
CA VAL A 174 -30.21 17.01 -7.54
C VAL A 174 -29.14 17.83 -6.83
N LEU A 175 -29.42 19.09 -6.48
CA LEU A 175 -28.52 19.94 -5.70
C LEU A 175 -28.25 19.37 -4.30
N CYS A 176 -29.29 18.89 -3.59
CA CYS A 176 -29.15 18.25 -2.29
C CYS A 176 -28.29 16.99 -2.38
N LEU A 177 -28.49 16.13 -3.38
CA LEU A 177 -27.65 14.95 -3.60
C LEU A 177 -26.18 15.32 -3.87
N MET A 178 -25.90 16.38 -4.65
CA MET A 178 -24.53 16.85 -4.88
C MET A 178 -23.87 17.40 -3.60
N LEU A 179 -24.62 18.13 -2.76
CA LEU A 179 -24.12 18.64 -1.47
C LEU A 179 -23.90 17.53 -0.45
N CYS A 180 -24.83 16.58 -0.33
CA CYS A 180 -24.68 15.34 0.45
C CYS A 180 -23.39 14.61 0.08
N SER A 181 -23.20 14.37 -1.23
CA SER A 181 -22.00 13.74 -1.78
C SER A 181 -20.72 14.46 -1.38
N CYS A 182 -20.73 15.79 -1.45
CA CYS A 182 -19.58 16.61 -1.11
C CYS A 182 -19.26 16.53 0.40
N PHE A 183 -20.24 16.70 1.29
CA PHE A 183 -20.01 16.65 2.73
C PHE A 183 -19.59 15.26 3.22
N SER A 184 -20.24 14.20 2.75
CA SER A 184 -19.89 12.84 3.12
C SER A 184 -18.45 12.47 2.69
N GLY A 185 -18.08 12.84 1.46
CA GLY A 185 -16.71 12.69 0.95
C GLY A 185 -15.68 13.53 1.72
N LEU A 186 -15.98 14.80 1.99
CA LEU A 186 -15.08 15.71 2.73
C LEU A 186 -14.90 15.32 4.20
N ASN A 187 -15.91 14.72 4.84
CA ASN A 187 -15.78 14.20 6.20
C ASN A 187 -14.63 13.19 6.27
N LEU A 188 -14.59 12.21 5.36
CA LEU A 188 -13.50 11.25 5.29
C LEU A 188 -12.20 11.90 4.82
N GLY A 189 -12.24 12.64 3.70
CA GLY A 189 -11.05 13.19 3.05
C GLY A 189 -10.27 14.21 3.88
N LEU A 190 -10.97 15.13 4.58
CA LEU A 190 -10.31 16.15 5.41
C LEU A 190 -9.94 15.64 6.81
N MET A 191 -10.72 14.71 7.39
CA MET A 191 -10.39 14.16 8.71
C MET A 191 -9.25 13.12 8.66
N ALA A 192 -9.11 12.38 7.54
CA ALA A 192 -8.00 11.45 7.35
C ALA A 192 -6.62 12.13 7.29
N LEU A 193 -6.55 13.39 6.87
CA LEU A 193 -5.31 14.18 6.81
C LEU A 193 -4.90 14.65 8.22
N ASP A 194 -3.79 14.11 8.74
CA ASP A 194 -3.17 14.59 10.00
C ASP A 194 -2.39 15.90 9.78
N MET A 195 -2.28 16.71 10.83
CA MET A 195 -1.54 17.98 10.81
C MET A 195 -0.05 17.80 10.57
N ASN A 196 0.53 16.70 11.06
CA ASN A 196 1.95 16.41 10.87
C ASN A 196 2.24 15.94 9.43
N GLU A 197 1.42 15.04 8.89
CA GLU A 197 1.47 14.63 7.49
C GLU A 197 1.30 15.83 6.54
N LEU A 198 0.31 16.70 6.80
CA LEU A 198 0.08 17.92 6.02
C LEU A 198 1.28 18.89 6.08
N GLN A 199 2.04 18.90 7.18
CA GLN A 199 3.26 19.68 7.32
C GLN A 199 4.46 19.07 6.56
N VAL A 200 4.57 17.73 6.52
CA VAL A 200 5.54 17.02 5.68
C VAL A 200 5.23 17.28 4.20
N ILE A 201 3.99 17.09 3.75
CA ILE A 201 3.55 17.35 2.37
C ILE A 201 3.79 18.82 1.99
N SER A 202 3.48 19.77 2.88
CA SER A 202 3.75 21.20 2.64
C SER A 202 5.25 21.54 2.49
N SER A 203 6.16 20.65 2.88
CA SER A 203 7.61 20.85 2.80
C SER A 203 8.22 20.07 1.63
N CYS A 204 7.86 18.80 1.49
CA CYS A 204 8.50 17.85 0.58
C CYS A 204 7.66 17.48 -0.67
N GLY A 205 6.36 17.75 -0.69
CA GLY A 205 5.47 17.38 -1.80
C GLY A 205 5.72 18.14 -3.11
N THR A 206 4.97 17.79 -4.15
CA THR A 206 4.97 18.52 -5.43
C THR A 206 4.40 19.95 -5.27
N ASP A 207 4.66 20.83 -6.23
CA ASP A 207 4.18 22.24 -6.16
C ASP A 207 2.65 22.36 -6.09
N ALA A 208 1.91 21.40 -6.65
CA ALA A 208 0.46 21.33 -6.53
C ALA A 208 0.03 20.93 -5.11
N GLU A 209 0.59 19.83 -4.58
CA GLU A 209 0.30 19.34 -3.22
C GLU A 209 0.69 20.35 -2.15
N LYS A 210 1.82 21.04 -2.32
CA LYS A 210 2.25 22.15 -1.44
C LYS A 210 1.24 23.30 -1.40
N ARG A 211 0.58 23.62 -2.51
CA ARG A 211 -0.51 24.62 -2.54
C ARG A 211 -1.74 24.11 -1.83
N TYR A 212 -2.18 22.89 -2.13
CA TYR A 212 -3.35 22.26 -1.49
C TYR A 212 -3.18 22.13 0.03
N ALA A 213 -2.02 21.66 0.49
CA ALA A 213 -1.70 21.53 1.90
C ALA A 213 -1.75 22.87 2.66
N LYS A 214 -1.18 23.94 2.08
CA LYS A 214 -1.23 25.29 2.65
C LYS A 214 -2.65 25.84 2.80
N VAL A 215 -3.53 25.54 1.85
CA VAL A 215 -4.94 25.96 1.84
C VAL A 215 -5.77 25.21 2.88
N ILE A 216 -5.53 23.90 3.06
CA ILE A 216 -6.29 23.06 4.02
C ILE A 216 -5.83 23.29 5.47
N LYS A 217 -4.53 23.54 5.70
CA LYS A 217 -3.91 23.66 7.04
C LYS A 217 -4.68 24.56 8.03
N PRO A 218 -5.11 25.80 7.69
CA PRO A 218 -5.85 26.64 8.64
C PRO A 218 -7.21 26.07 9.06
N VAL A 219 -7.90 25.34 8.18
CA VAL A 219 -9.22 24.76 8.49
C VAL A 219 -9.07 23.51 9.36
N ARG A 220 -8.17 22.58 8.98
CA ARG A 220 -7.92 21.34 9.74
C ARG A 220 -7.28 21.59 11.12
N LYS A 221 -6.61 22.73 11.33
CA LYS A 221 -6.17 23.21 12.66
C LYS A 221 -7.32 23.36 13.67
N HIS A 222 -8.54 23.58 13.18
CA HIS A 222 -9.75 23.60 13.98
C HIS A 222 -10.61 22.35 13.71
N GLY A 223 -9.99 21.16 13.79
CA GLY A 223 -10.59 19.91 13.32
C GLY A 223 -11.92 19.55 13.99
N ASN A 224 -12.05 19.69 15.31
CA ASN A 224 -13.35 19.51 16.00
C ASN A 224 -14.46 20.45 15.46
N TYR A 225 -14.11 21.68 15.08
CA TYR A 225 -15.06 22.64 14.50
C TYR A 225 -15.44 22.29 13.05
N LEU A 226 -14.45 21.85 12.26
CA LEU A 226 -14.65 21.33 10.91
C LEU A 226 -15.53 20.06 10.92
N LEU A 227 -15.27 19.13 11.83
CA LEU A 227 -16.04 17.90 12.04
C LEU A 227 -17.50 18.22 12.36
N CYS A 228 -17.76 19.07 13.37
CA CYS A 228 -19.12 19.48 13.74
C CYS A 228 -19.84 20.21 12.60
N THR A 229 -19.13 21.00 11.78
CA THR A 229 -19.68 21.69 10.61
C THR A 229 -20.13 20.71 9.53
N ILE A 230 -19.24 19.78 9.14
CA ILE A 230 -19.51 18.83 8.05
C ILE A 230 -20.59 17.83 8.46
N LEU A 231 -20.54 17.27 9.66
CA LEU A 231 -21.55 16.33 10.15
C LEU A 231 -22.94 16.96 10.23
N PHE A 232 -23.05 18.18 10.77
CA PHE A 232 -24.32 18.89 10.84
C PHE A 232 -24.88 19.20 9.45
N SER A 233 -24.02 19.62 8.52
CA SER A 233 -24.39 19.91 7.12
C SER A 233 -24.86 18.64 6.39
N ASN A 234 -24.19 17.51 6.59
CA ASN A 234 -24.57 16.22 6.00
C ASN A 234 -25.96 15.76 6.50
N VAL A 235 -26.20 15.79 7.81
CA VAL A 235 -27.50 15.43 8.39
C VAL A 235 -28.61 16.36 7.88
N LEU A 236 -28.37 17.67 7.85
CA LEU A 236 -29.34 18.67 7.37
C LEU A 236 -29.75 18.41 5.91
N VAL A 237 -28.77 18.15 5.03
CA VAL A 237 -29.03 17.88 3.61
C VAL A 237 -29.71 16.53 3.40
N ASN A 238 -29.34 15.49 4.17
CA ASN A 238 -29.99 14.17 4.11
C ASN A 238 -31.47 14.23 4.53
N SER A 239 -31.79 14.98 5.59
CA SER A 239 -33.18 15.21 6.02
C SER A 239 -33.98 15.98 4.96
N LEU A 240 -33.41 17.06 4.41
CA LEU A 240 -34.07 17.85 3.36
C LEU A 240 -34.32 17.01 2.08
N GLN A 241 -33.35 16.20 1.67
CA GLN A 241 -33.46 15.31 0.51
C GLN A 241 -34.60 14.28 0.67
N THR A 242 -34.80 13.75 1.88
CA THR A 242 -35.87 12.77 2.14
C THR A 242 -37.25 13.42 2.05
N ILE A 243 -37.43 14.58 2.69
CA ILE A 243 -38.70 15.34 2.70
C ILE A 243 -39.07 15.74 1.26
N LEU A 244 -38.14 16.27 0.48
CA LEU A 244 -38.39 16.69 -0.89
C LEU A 244 -38.79 15.54 -1.83
N LEU A 245 -38.34 14.31 -1.56
CA LEU A 245 -38.70 13.14 -2.35
C LEU A 245 -40.06 12.54 -1.97
N GLU A 246 -40.45 12.67 -0.69
CA GLU A 246 -41.78 12.29 -0.19
C GLU A 246 -42.89 13.11 -0.86
N ASP A 247 -42.69 14.41 -1.04
CA ASP A 247 -43.63 15.29 -1.75
C ASP A 247 -43.81 14.94 -3.25
N LEU A 248 -42.86 14.24 -3.88
CA LEU A 248 -42.91 13.86 -5.29
C LEU A 248 -43.49 12.46 -5.56
N THR A 249 -43.39 11.53 -4.61
CA THR A 249 -43.62 10.09 -4.82
C THR A 249 -44.54 9.51 -3.76
N SER A 250 -45.01 8.26 -3.92
CA SER A 250 -45.75 7.60 -2.84
C SER A 250 -44.80 7.26 -1.69
N GLY A 251 -45.22 7.45 -0.43
CA GLY A 251 -44.31 7.40 0.73
C GLY A 251 -43.41 6.16 0.82
N PHE A 252 -43.90 4.97 0.46
CA PHE A 252 -43.07 3.76 0.42
C PHE A 252 -41.97 3.82 -0.65
N ILE A 253 -42.27 4.36 -1.84
CA ILE A 253 -41.28 4.56 -2.91
C ILE A 253 -40.32 5.69 -2.54
N ALA A 254 -40.81 6.74 -1.87
CA ALA A 254 -39.99 7.83 -1.36
C ALA A 254 -38.92 7.34 -0.39
N VAL A 255 -39.29 6.54 0.62
CA VAL A 255 -38.37 6.02 1.63
C VAL A 255 -37.31 5.09 1.03
N ILE A 256 -37.70 4.18 0.13
CA ILE A 256 -36.74 3.29 -0.55
C ILE A 256 -35.81 4.09 -1.47
N GLY A 257 -36.38 5.01 -2.26
CA GLY A 257 -35.65 5.84 -3.21
C GLY A 257 -34.66 6.81 -2.55
N SER A 258 -35.05 7.47 -1.45
CA SER A 258 -34.18 8.38 -0.69
C SER A 258 -33.03 7.60 -0.06
N THR A 259 -33.33 6.49 0.63
CA THR A 259 -32.33 5.64 1.28
C THR A 259 -31.30 5.13 0.26
N LEU A 260 -31.75 4.61 -0.88
CA LEU A 260 -30.84 4.09 -1.91
C LEU A 260 -29.98 5.20 -2.55
N SER A 261 -30.58 6.37 -2.82
CA SER A 261 -29.87 7.51 -3.40
C SER A 261 -28.82 8.08 -2.45
N ILE A 262 -29.17 8.27 -1.17
CA ILE A 262 -28.25 8.79 -0.15
C ILE A 262 -27.11 7.79 0.07
N VAL A 263 -27.39 6.49 0.28
CA VAL A 263 -26.33 5.52 0.58
C VAL A 263 -25.40 5.30 -0.62
N LEU A 264 -25.92 5.10 -1.83
CA LEU A 264 -25.07 4.81 -2.99
C LEU A 264 -24.38 6.07 -3.55
N ILE A 265 -25.15 7.11 -3.84
CA ILE A 265 -24.66 8.31 -4.54
C ILE A 265 -24.13 9.34 -3.54
N GLY A 266 -24.82 9.52 -2.42
CA GLY A 266 -24.44 10.49 -1.38
C GLY A 266 -23.29 10.06 -0.48
N GLU A 267 -23.13 8.78 -0.16
CA GLU A 267 -22.14 8.32 0.82
C GLU A 267 -21.04 7.42 0.24
N ILE A 268 -21.39 6.25 -0.32
CA ILE A 268 -20.40 5.23 -0.70
C ILE A 268 -19.49 5.71 -1.84
N VAL A 269 -20.06 6.17 -2.96
CA VAL A 269 -19.26 6.62 -4.11
C VAL A 269 -18.35 7.81 -3.73
N PRO A 270 -18.83 8.90 -3.10
CA PRO A 270 -17.99 10.06 -2.78
C PRO A 270 -16.90 9.76 -1.74
N GLN A 271 -17.19 8.98 -0.69
CA GLN A 271 -16.19 8.56 0.29
C GLN A 271 -15.08 7.72 -0.37
N SER A 272 -15.43 6.81 -1.29
CA SER A 272 -14.45 5.98 -2.01
C SER A 272 -13.49 6.79 -2.90
N ILE A 273 -13.95 7.94 -3.42
CA ILE A 273 -13.13 8.85 -4.22
C ILE A 273 -12.26 9.73 -3.31
N CYS A 274 -12.85 10.27 -2.24
CA CYS A 274 -12.17 11.17 -1.29
C CYS A 274 -11.12 10.47 -0.42
N SER A 275 -11.22 9.15 -0.20
CA SER A 275 -10.16 8.39 0.48
C SER A 275 -8.86 8.30 -0.33
N ARG A 276 -8.93 8.45 -1.66
CA ARG A 276 -7.75 8.43 -2.56
C ARG A 276 -7.28 9.82 -2.98
N HIS A 277 -8.20 10.78 -3.14
CA HIS A 277 -7.90 12.12 -3.66
C HIS A 277 -8.24 13.25 -2.67
N GLY A 278 -8.29 12.94 -1.37
CA GLY A 278 -8.76 13.86 -0.31
C GLY A 278 -8.04 15.21 -0.28
N LEU A 279 -6.72 15.24 -0.50
CA LEU A 279 -5.93 16.47 -0.53
C LEU A 279 -6.35 17.41 -1.67
N ALA A 280 -6.54 16.89 -2.89
CA ALA A 280 -6.94 17.70 -4.05
C ALA A 280 -8.40 18.15 -3.97
N ILE A 281 -9.31 17.24 -3.57
CA ILE A 281 -10.74 17.53 -3.45
C ILE A 281 -11.00 18.53 -2.31
N GLY A 282 -10.35 18.33 -1.15
CA GLY A 282 -10.47 19.22 0.00
C GLY A 282 -9.98 20.64 -0.26
N ALA A 283 -8.91 20.80 -1.06
CA ALA A 283 -8.40 22.13 -1.41
C ALA A 283 -9.28 22.84 -2.44
N ASN A 284 -9.80 22.13 -3.45
CA ASN A 284 -10.68 22.73 -4.46
C ASN A 284 -12.06 23.10 -3.88
N THR A 285 -12.56 22.36 -2.89
CA THR A 285 -13.85 22.61 -2.21
C THR A 285 -13.74 23.50 -0.97
N ILE A 286 -12.57 24.11 -0.72
CA ILE A 286 -12.31 24.88 0.51
C ILE A 286 -13.29 26.05 0.69
N TYR A 287 -13.68 26.73 -0.40
CA TYR A 287 -14.62 27.86 -0.35
C TYR A 287 -16.03 27.42 0.07
N LEU A 288 -16.47 26.23 -0.39
CA LEU A 288 -17.74 25.63 0.03
C LEU A 288 -17.69 25.25 1.52
N THR A 289 -16.56 24.68 1.95
CA THR A 289 -16.32 24.34 3.37
C THR A 289 -16.39 25.59 4.25
N TYR A 290 -15.74 26.69 3.86
CA TYR A 290 -15.81 27.97 4.58
C TYR A 290 -17.23 28.57 4.60
N LEU A 291 -17.99 28.47 3.50
CA LEU A 291 -19.37 28.95 3.44
C LEU A 291 -20.26 28.23 4.46
N PHE A 292 -20.18 26.90 4.53
CA PHE A 292 -20.97 26.13 5.49
C PHE A 292 -20.45 26.30 6.92
N MET A 293 -19.14 26.43 7.10
CA MET A 293 -18.53 26.78 8.39
C MET A 293 -18.97 28.17 8.89
N PHE A 294 -19.29 29.11 8.01
CA PHE A 294 -19.93 30.38 8.39
C PHE A 294 -21.43 30.19 8.69
N LEU A 295 -22.16 29.43 7.86
CA LEU A 295 -23.60 29.21 8.00
C LEU A 295 -23.97 28.45 9.29
N THR A 296 -23.21 27.41 9.66
CA THR A 296 -23.46 26.60 10.86
C THR A 296 -22.75 27.15 12.11
N PHE A 297 -21.96 28.22 12.00
CA PHE A 297 -21.24 28.87 13.10
C PHE A 297 -22.00 28.96 14.43
N PRO A 298 -23.25 29.49 14.50
CA PRO A 298 -23.95 29.65 15.78
C PRO A 298 -24.24 28.33 16.52
N LEU A 299 -24.27 27.20 15.81
CA LEU A 299 -24.52 25.86 16.36
C LEU A 299 -23.22 25.05 16.49
N SER A 300 -22.40 24.99 15.45
CA SER A 300 -21.18 24.17 15.42
C SER A 300 -20.07 24.69 16.34
N TYR A 301 -19.93 26.02 16.50
CA TYR A 301 -18.85 26.62 17.31
C TYR A 301 -18.97 26.36 18.83
N PRO A 302 -20.14 26.54 19.48
CA PRO A 302 -20.24 26.20 20.90
C PRO A 302 -20.05 24.70 21.16
N ILE A 303 -20.57 23.84 20.27
CA ILE A 303 -20.41 22.38 20.37
C ILE A 303 -18.94 21.97 20.26
N SER A 304 -18.20 22.49 19.27
CA SER A 304 -16.78 22.18 19.11
C SER A 304 -15.94 22.68 20.29
N LYS A 305 -16.28 23.84 20.87
CA LYS A 305 -15.59 24.39 22.05
C LYS A 305 -15.86 23.58 23.33
N ILE A 306 -17.02 22.93 23.44
CA ILE A 306 -17.30 21.95 24.49
C ILE A 306 -16.44 20.69 24.26
N LEU A 307 -16.39 20.20 23.01
CA LEU A 307 -15.60 19.02 22.65
C LEU A 307 -14.10 19.22 22.92
N ASP A 308 -13.54 20.37 22.50
CA ASP A 308 -12.16 20.80 22.79
C ASP A 308 -11.82 20.83 24.30
N LYS A 309 -12.82 21.08 25.16
CA LYS A 309 -12.66 21.13 26.62
C LYS A 309 -12.72 19.75 27.27
N ILE A 310 -13.43 18.78 26.67
CA ILE A 310 -13.61 17.43 27.23
C ILE A 310 -12.54 16.47 26.69
N LEU A 311 -12.27 16.48 25.39
CA LEU A 311 -11.30 15.59 24.73
C LEU A 311 -9.90 16.22 24.65
N GLY A 312 -9.78 17.53 24.85
CA GLY A 312 -8.60 18.29 24.48
C GLY A 312 -8.58 18.65 23.00
N LYS A 313 -7.54 19.37 22.57
CA LYS A 313 -7.30 19.64 21.15
C LYS A 313 -6.77 18.37 20.48
N GLU A 314 -7.12 18.14 19.21
CA GLU A 314 -6.43 17.15 18.38
C GLU A 314 -4.93 17.53 18.27
N ILE A 315 -4.09 16.87 19.05
CA ILE A 315 -2.64 16.91 18.90
C ILE A 315 -2.29 15.81 17.89
N GLY A 316 -1.80 16.20 16.72
CA GLY A 316 -1.38 15.27 15.66
C GLY A 316 -0.29 14.30 16.16
N HIS A 317 -0.14 13.16 15.49
CA HIS A 317 0.67 12.05 16.01
C HIS A 317 2.13 12.47 16.23
N ILE A 318 2.54 12.62 17.49
CA ILE A 318 3.95 12.81 17.83
C ILE A 318 4.67 11.49 17.51
N TYR A 319 5.65 11.58 16.61
CA TYR A 319 6.51 10.46 16.26
C TYR A 319 7.61 10.33 17.32
N ASP A 320 7.40 9.42 18.26
CA ASP A 320 8.46 8.93 19.14
C ASP A 320 9.59 8.29 18.32
N ARG A 321 10.81 8.19 18.87
CA ARG A 321 11.97 7.66 18.12
C ARG A 321 11.75 6.23 17.64
N GLU A 322 11.08 5.43 18.46
CA GLU A 322 10.70 4.04 18.21
C GLU A 322 9.68 3.97 17.06
N ARG A 323 8.69 4.87 17.04
CA ARG A 323 7.70 4.98 15.97
C ARG A 323 8.33 5.43 14.66
N LEU A 324 9.28 6.37 14.69
CA LEU A 324 10.03 6.80 13.51
C LEU A 324 10.90 5.65 12.96
N THR A 325 11.55 4.90 13.84
CA THR A 325 12.38 3.74 13.47
C THR A 325 11.53 2.65 12.80
N GLU A 326 10.37 2.30 13.38
CA GLU A 326 9.48 1.31 12.76
C GLU A 326 8.80 1.85 11.49
N TYR A 327 8.48 3.16 11.42
CA TYR A 327 7.97 3.78 10.20
C TYR A 327 8.99 3.66 9.05
N LEU A 328 10.27 3.95 9.30
CA LEU A 328 11.35 3.73 8.31
C LEU A 328 11.45 2.26 7.91
N ARG A 329 11.35 1.33 8.87
CA ARG A 329 11.40 -0.12 8.64
C ARG A 329 10.26 -0.61 7.74
N VAL A 330 9.03 -0.14 7.97
CA VAL A 330 7.84 -0.48 7.17
C VAL A 330 7.88 0.20 5.80
N THR A 331 8.39 1.43 5.72
CA THR A 331 8.44 2.19 4.47
C THR A 331 9.50 1.66 3.50
N LYS A 332 10.48 0.87 3.96
CA LYS A 332 11.52 0.22 3.14
C LYS A 332 10.96 -0.64 2.00
N ASP A 333 9.80 -1.26 2.18
CA ASP A 333 9.18 -2.09 1.12
C ASP A 333 8.52 -1.24 0.00
N TYR A 334 8.40 0.08 0.20
CA TYR A 334 7.72 1.02 -0.70
C TYR A 334 8.66 2.10 -1.27
N ASN A 335 9.44 2.74 -0.40
CA ASN A 335 10.53 3.62 -0.80
C ASN A 335 11.77 2.76 -1.07
N LYS A 336 12.38 2.95 -2.24
CA LYS A 336 13.57 2.24 -2.75
C LYS A 336 14.86 2.61 -1.98
N LEU A 337 14.79 2.70 -0.65
CA LEU A 337 15.93 2.90 0.23
C LEU A 337 16.69 1.59 0.35
N GLU A 338 18.02 1.67 0.24
CA GLU A 338 18.86 0.50 0.39
C GLU A 338 18.88 0.05 1.85
N LEU A 339 19.17 -1.24 2.08
CA LEU A 339 19.15 -1.82 3.42
C LEU A 339 20.14 -1.10 4.36
N ASP A 340 21.26 -0.68 3.79
CA ASP A 340 22.37 -0.03 4.49
C ASP A 340 22.04 1.43 4.84
N GLU A 341 21.32 2.16 3.99
CA GLU A 341 20.81 3.51 4.31
C GLU A 341 19.88 3.49 5.54
N VAL A 342 18.97 2.52 5.60
CA VAL A 342 18.04 2.36 6.74
C VAL A 342 18.80 1.97 8.01
N ASN A 343 19.85 1.15 7.88
CA ASN A 343 20.72 0.76 8.99
C ASN A 343 21.51 1.96 9.54
N ILE A 344 22.11 2.79 8.69
CA ILE A 344 22.84 4.01 9.09
C ILE A 344 21.90 4.99 9.82
N ILE A 345 20.69 5.23 9.30
CA ILE A 345 19.71 6.12 9.95
C ILE A 345 19.31 5.55 11.32
N LYS A 346 19.12 4.23 11.44
CA LYS A 346 18.80 3.55 12.70
C LYS A 346 19.95 3.63 13.71
N GLY A 347 21.21 3.47 13.28
CA GLY A 347 22.40 3.69 14.11
C GLY A 347 22.46 5.13 14.62
N ALA A 348 22.33 6.11 13.72
CA ALA A 348 22.29 7.53 14.07
C ALA A 348 21.14 7.92 15.04
N LEU A 349 19.97 7.28 14.95
CA LEU A 349 18.86 7.48 15.91
C LEU A 349 19.16 6.90 17.31
N LYS A 350 19.91 5.79 17.37
CA LYS A 350 20.36 5.14 18.62
C LYS A 350 21.63 5.74 19.22
N PHE A 351 22.42 6.46 18.43
CA PHE A 351 23.72 7.01 18.79
C PHE A 351 23.73 7.85 20.08
N LYS A 352 22.60 8.52 20.37
CA LYS A 352 22.42 9.33 21.60
C LYS A 352 21.87 8.54 22.81
N THR A 353 21.61 7.25 22.67
CA THR A 353 21.07 6.39 23.74
C THR A 353 22.00 5.25 24.12
N ILE A 354 22.85 4.79 23.20
CA ILE A 354 23.87 3.77 23.48
C ILE A 354 24.97 4.38 24.37
N THR A 355 25.38 3.63 25.39
CA THR A 355 26.49 3.97 26.28
C THR A 355 27.80 3.36 25.79
N VAL A 356 28.93 3.97 26.16
CA VAL A 356 30.28 3.43 25.85
C VAL A 356 30.47 2.02 26.43
N SER A 357 29.85 1.72 27.58
CA SER A 357 29.89 0.39 28.18
C SER A 357 29.27 -0.73 27.34
N GLU A 358 28.40 -0.42 26.37
CA GLU A 358 27.78 -1.43 25.48
C GLU A 358 28.69 -1.79 24.29
N VAL A 359 29.62 -0.91 23.94
CA VAL A 359 30.43 -0.97 22.70
C VAL A 359 31.92 -1.25 22.99
N MET A 360 32.38 -0.99 24.21
CA MET A 360 33.79 -1.15 24.59
C MET A 360 34.31 -2.60 24.49
N THR A 361 35.58 -2.74 24.15
CA THR A 361 36.33 -3.99 24.34
C THR A 361 36.75 -4.14 25.82
N ASN A 362 36.43 -5.27 26.44
CA ASN A 362 36.80 -5.56 27.83
C ASN A 362 38.32 -5.65 28.02
N LEU A 363 38.85 -5.13 29.13
CA LEU A 363 40.29 -5.04 29.40
C LEU A 363 41.04 -6.40 29.39
N GLU A 364 40.31 -7.50 29.59
CA GLU A 364 40.84 -8.87 29.54
C GLU A 364 41.26 -9.28 28.13
N ASP A 365 40.48 -8.86 27.11
CA ASP A 365 40.72 -9.17 25.70
C ASP A 365 41.74 -8.23 25.04
N VAL A 366 42.04 -7.08 25.67
CA VAL A 366 42.97 -6.08 25.13
C VAL A 366 44.43 -6.58 25.17
N PHE A 367 45.10 -6.56 24.01
CA PHE A 367 46.54 -6.77 23.93
C PHE A 367 47.29 -5.57 24.53
N MET A 368 48.10 -5.82 25.56
CA MET A 368 48.81 -4.78 26.32
C MET A 368 50.21 -5.26 26.71
N LEU A 369 51.16 -4.32 26.80
CA LEU A 369 52.54 -4.59 27.18
C LEU A 369 52.84 -4.08 28.61
N PRO A 370 53.68 -4.76 29.39
CA PRO A 370 54.12 -4.23 30.68
C PRO A 370 55.16 -3.12 30.48
N PHE A 371 55.15 -2.09 31.34
CA PHE A 371 56.05 -0.93 31.26
C PHE A 371 57.55 -1.28 31.27
N ASN A 372 57.90 -2.39 31.94
CA ASN A 372 59.26 -2.91 32.02
C ASN A 372 59.62 -3.93 30.91
N ALA A 373 58.80 -4.04 29.85
CA ALA A 373 59.13 -4.86 28.68
C ALA A 373 60.43 -4.41 28.01
N LEU A 374 61.15 -5.38 27.45
CA LEU A 374 62.27 -5.15 26.53
C LEU A 374 61.77 -5.33 25.11
N LEU A 375 62.11 -4.40 24.21
CA LEU A 375 61.79 -4.48 22.79
C LEU A 375 62.81 -5.38 22.10
N ASP A 376 62.56 -6.68 22.21
CA ASP A 376 63.33 -7.74 21.56
C ASP A 376 62.60 -8.26 20.30
N PHE A 377 63.24 -9.17 19.57
CA PHE A 377 62.66 -9.74 18.35
C PHE A 377 61.32 -10.45 18.60
N HIS A 378 61.12 -11.09 19.77
CA HIS A 378 59.88 -11.80 20.08
C HIS A 378 58.72 -10.81 20.28
N THR A 379 58.89 -9.81 21.15
CA THR A 379 57.87 -8.79 21.42
C THR A 379 57.55 -7.96 20.18
N LEU A 380 58.56 -7.55 19.40
CA LEU A 380 58.35 -6.84 18.13
C LEU A 380 57.63 -7.72 17.08
N SER A 381 57.98 -9.00 16.99
CA SER A 381 57.28 -9.96 16.13
C SER A 381 55.83 -10.19 16.56
N ASP A 382 55.54 -10.23 17.85
CA ASP A 382 54.17 -10.37 18.36
C ASP A 382 53.32 -9.13 18.10
N ILE A 383 53.88 -7.93 18.30
CA ILE A 383 53.26 -6.66 17.90
C ILE A 383 52.92 -6.69 16.41
N GLN A 384 53.87 -7.08 15.56
CA GLN A 384 53.67 -7.14 14.10
C GLN A 384 52.60 -8.17 13.70
N LYS A 385 52.60 -9.38 14.28
CA LYS A 385 51.59 -10.42 14.01
C LYS A 385 50.18 -10.01 14.44
N ARG A 386 50.06 -9.15 15.46
CA ARG A 386 48.77 -8.69 15.99
C ARG A 386 48.17 -7.52 15.23
N GLY A 387 48.94 -6.81 14.41
CA GLY A 387 48.47 -5.68 13.59
C GLY A 387 48.10 -4.39 14.33
N TYR A 388 47.91 -4.42 15.66
CA TYR A 388 47.42 -3.27 16.42
C TYR A 388 48.31 -2.02 16.32
N SER A 389 47.77 -0.96 15.70
CA SER A 389 48.45 0.34 15.55
C SER A 389 48.73 1.05 16.88
N ARG A 390 47.94 0.80 17.92
CA ARG A 390 47.99 1.51 19.22
C ARG A 390 47.86 0.49 20.35
N ILE A 391 48.85 0.43 21.24
CA ILE A 391 49.00 -0.64 22.24
C ILE A 391 49.12 -0.01 23.64
N PRO A 392 48.18 -0.27 24.57
CA PRO A 392 48.28 0.23 25.93
C PRO A 392 49.44 -0.39 26.71
N VAL A 393 50.03 0.39 27.61
CA VAL A 393 51.15 -0.02 28.45
C VAL A 393 50.80 0.20 29.92
N TYR A 394 50.93 -0.86 30.72
CA TYR A 394 50.54 -0.89 32.12
C TYR A 394 51.73 -1.09 33.07
N GLU A 395 51.62 -0.59 34.31
CA GLU A 395 52.64 -0.77 35.35
C GLU A 395 52.05 -1.50 36.57
N GLY A 396 52.62 -2.66 36.91
CA GLY A 396 52.09 -3.54 37.94
C GLY A 396 50.82 -4.26 37.47
N GLU A 397 49.66 -3.74 37.84
CA GLU A 397 48.36 -4.30 37.44
C GLU A 397 47.92 -3.83 36.05
N ARG A 398 47.23 -4.70 35.30
CA ARG A 398 46.69 -4.37 33.96
C ARG A 398 45.71 -3.18 33.96
N LYS A 399 45.08 -2.89 35.10
CA LYS A 399 44.18 -1.73 35.32
C LYS A 399 44.94 -0.39 35.37
N ASN A 400 46.22 -0.40 35.72
CA ASN A 400 47.04 0.79 35.88
C ASN A 400 47.78 1.11 34.56
N ILE A 401 47.06 1.74 33.64
CA ILE A 401 47.58 2.13 32.32
C ILE A 401 48.33 3.46 32.43
N VAL A 402 49.63 3.42 32.15
CA VAL A 402 50.57 4.54 32.31
C VAL A 402 50.89 5.22 30.98
N ALA A 403 50.80 4.51 29.86
CA ALA A 403 51.13 5.05 28.54
C ALA A 403 50.43 4.31 27.39
N LEU A 404 50.51 4.91 26.20
CA LEU A 404 50.06 4.36 24.94
C LEU A 404 51.25 4.34 23.97
N LEU A 405 51.54 3.18 23.39
CA LEU A 405 52.59 2.98 22.39
C LEU A 405 51.96 2.95 21.00
N PHE A 406 52.52 3.67 20.02
CA PHE A 406 52.11 3.50 18.62
C PHE A 406 53.10 2.59 17.88
N ALA A 407 52.61 1.67 17.06
CA ALA A 407 53.46 0.73 16.33
C ALA A 407 54.48 1.45 15.42
N ARG A 408 54.10 2.60 14.85
CA ARG A 408 54.99 3.45 14.02
C ARG A 408 56.23 3.98 14.77
N ASP A 409 56.17 4.09 16.08
CA ASP A 409 57.27 4.61 16.90
C ASP A 409 58.43 3.61 17.00
N LEU A 410 58.15 2.33 16.73
CA LEU A 410 59.09 1.21 16.76
C LEU A 410 59.88 1.06 15.46
N THR A 411 59.58 1.85 14.41
CA THR A 411 60.19 1.77 13.07
C THR A 411 61.72 1.91 13.05
N PHE A 412 62.29 2.63 14.02
CA PHE A 412 63.74 2.81 14.17
C PHE A 412 64.32 2.06 15.39
N VAL A 413 63.56 1.15 15.99
CA VAL A 413 64.03 0.32 17.12
C VAL A 413 64.69 -0.93 16.58
N ASP A 414 65.99 -1.06 16.84
CA ASP A 414 66.76 -2.27 16.53
C ASP A 414 66.47 -3.38 17.57
N PRO A 415 65.96 -4.56 17.15
CA PRO A 415 65.69 -5.69 18.05
C PRO A 415 66.94 -6.25 18.74
N GLU A 416 68.14 -6.08 18.16
CA GLU A 416 69.39 -6.60 18.73
C GLU A 416 69.81 -5.84 19.99
N VAL A 417 69.47 -4.54 20.06
CA VAL A 417 69.82 -3.64 21.16
C VAL A 417 68.95 -3.87 22.40
N LYS A 418 67.77 -4.50 22.25
CA LYS A 418 66.82 -4.83 23.34
C LYS A 418 66.44 -3.64 24.20
N ILE A 419 66.07 -2.54 23.55
CA ILE A 419 65.77 -1.26 24.20
C ILE A 419 64.58 -1.43 25.18
N PRO A 420 64.70 -1.00 26.46
CA PRO A 420 63.57 -1.00 27.38
C PRO A 420 62.43 -0.08 26.90
N LEU A 421 61.21 -0.60 26.86
CA LEU A 421 60.02 0.09 26.37
C LEU A 421 59.78 1.46 27.05
N LYS A 422 60.08 1.57 28.35
CA LYS A 422 60.05 2.83 29.11
C LYS A 422 60.81 4.00 28.47
N ILE A 423 61.85 3.74 27.67
CA ILE A 423 62.63 4.79 26.99
C ILE A 423 61.82 5.37 25.83
N VAL A 424 61.20 4.51 25.01
CA VAL A 424 60.34 4.90 23.88
C VAL A 424 59.13 5.69 24.38
N ILE A 425 58.47 5.19 25.43
CA ILE A 425 57.33 5.87 26.08
C ILE A 425 57.70 7.26 26.58
N ASN A 426 58.79 7.38 27.33
CA ASN A 426 59.24 8.65 27.90
C ASN A 426 59.72 9.65 26.83
N TYR A 427 60.05 9.18 25.62
CA TYR A 427 60.41 10.02 24.49
C TYR A 427 59.17 10.58 23.78
N TYR A 428 58.23 9.73 23.37
CA TYR A 428 57.07 10.16 22.56
C TYR A 428 55.90 10.74 23.37
N LYS A 429 55.64 10.22 24.58
CA LYS A 429 54.59 10.70 25.52
C LYS A 429 53.23 10.97 24.87
N HIS A 430 52.67 9.97 24.17
CA HIS A 430 51.32 10.09 23.59
C HIS A 430 50.26 10.35 24.68
N PRO A 431 49.27 11.21 24.41
CA PRO A 431 48.23 11.54 25.38
C PRO A 431 47.29 10.36 25.62
N LEU A 432 46.85 10.22 26.87
CA LEU A 432 45.83 9.26 27.27
C LEU A 432 44.47 9.95 27.31
N LEU A 433 43.51 9.44 26.54
CA LEU A 433 42.12 9.87 26.57
C LEU A 433 41.32 8.92 27.48
N TYR A 434 40.55 9.48 28.42
CA TYR A 434 39.73 8.70 29.35
C TYR A 434 38.27 9.11 29.22
N VAL A 435 37.38 8.13 29.08
CA VAL A 435 35.92 8.31 28.98
C VAL A 435 35.25 7.46 30.07
N PHE A 436 34.08 7.87 30.57
CA PHE A 436 33.36 7.10 31.59
C PHE A 436 32.44 6.05 30.95
N GLU A 437 32.17 4.95 31.65
CA GLU A 437 31.31 3.86 31.15
C GLU A 437 29.87 4.32 30.80
N ASP A 438 29.37 5.33 31.51
CA ASP A 438 28.03 5.90 31.43
C ASP A 438 27.93 7.03 30.38
N SER A 439 29.06 7.42 29.77
CA SER A 439 29.06 8.40 28.69
C SER A 439 28.40 7.82 27.44
N THR A 440 27.61 8.64 26.76
CA THR A 440 26.97 8.27 25.48
C THR A 440 27.94 8.41 24.31
N LEU A 441 27.68 7.68 23.22
CA LEU A 441 28.56 7.71 22.03
C LEU A 441 28.68 9.11 21.40
N ASP A 442 27.68 9.99 21.55
CA ASP A 442 27.77 11.39 21.08
C ASP A 442 28.78 12.24 21.86
N ILE A 443 29.07 11.89 23.12
CA ILE A 443 30.14 12.50 23.91
C ILE A 443 31.48 11.91 23.48
N ALA A 444 31.60 10.58 23.43
CA ALA A 444 32.84 9.89 23.03
C ALA A 444 33.34 10.30 21.64
N LEU A 445 32.44 10.41 20.64
CA LEU A 445 32.79 10.87 19.30
C LEU A 445 33.28 12.32 19.28
N ASN A 446 32.74 13.19 20.14
CA ASN A 446 33.23 14.57 20.23
C ASN A 446 34.64 14.63 20.84
N GLU A 447 34.92 13.84 21.88
CA GLU A 447 36.28 13.69 22.44
C GLU A 447 37.27 13.17 21.39
N PHE A 448 36.89 12.18 20.58
CA PHE A 448 37.72 11.70 19.47
C PHE A 448 37.93 12.76 18.38
N LYS A 449 36.90 13.56 18.05
CA LYS A 449 36.99 14.66 17.07
C LYS A 449 37.90 15.81 17.52
N GLU A 450 38.19 15.95 18.81
CA GLU A 450 39.23 16.89 19.27
C GLU A 450 40.66 16.45 18.88
N GLY A 451 40.82 15.25 18.32
CA GLY A 451 42.06 14.81 17.67
C GLY A 451 43.19 14.40 18.62
N ARG A 452 42.88 14.19 19.91
CA ARG A 452 43.88 13.84 20.92
C ARG A 452 44.37 12.38 20.80
N SER A 453 43.43 11.45 20.58
CA SER A 453 43.66 10.02 20.39
C SER A 453 42.45 9.42 19.66
N HIS A 454 42.62 8.28 18.96
CA HIS A 454 41.50 7.48 18.41
C HIS A 454 41.18 6.24 19.27
N VAL A 455 41.83 6.11 20.42
CA VAL A 455 41.56 5.09 21.45
C VAL A 455 41.37 5.81 22.78
N ALA A 456 40.27 5.50 23.46
CA ALA A 456 39.96 5.99 24.79
C ALA A 456 39.89 4.84 25.79
N PHE A 457 40.37 5.10 27.00
CA PHE A 457 40.30 4.18 28.14
C PHE A 457 39.00 4.39 28.89
N VAL A 458 38.18 3.35 28.96
CA VAL A 458 36.89 3.40 29.65
C VAL A 458 37.13 3.16 31.13
N ARG A 459 36.73 4.13 31.97
CA ARG A 459 36.86 4.04 33.42
C ARG A 459 35.51 3.99 34.13
N LYS A 460 35.44 3.14 35.15
CA LYS A 460 34.34 3.11 36.13
C LYS A 460 34.77 3.86 37.37
N ILE A 461 33.84 4.58 37.99
CA ILE A 461 34.04 5.22 39.29
C ILE A 461 33.45 4.30 40.36
N TYR A 462 34.29 3.86 41.31
CA TYR A 462 33.84 3.13 42.48
C TYR A 462 33.74 4.09 43.67
N MET A 463 32.55 4.16 44.25
CA MET A 463 32.24 4.94 45.44
C MET A 463 32.24 4.02 46.65
N ASP A 464 33.31 4.05 47.45
CA ASP A 464 33.35 3.39 48.75
C ASP A 464 32.85 4.38 49.83
N THR A 465 32.15 3.91 50.87
CA THR A 465 31.43 4.80 51.80
C THR A 465 32.29 5.71 52.67
N ASP A 466 33.58 5.39 52.86
CA ASP A 466 34.49 6.07 53.78
C ASP A 466 35.81 6.52 53.12
N SER A 467 35.89 6.54 51.78
CA SER A 467 37.11 6.94 51.05
C SER A 467 36.84 7.62 49.71
N ASP A 468 37.83 8.38 49.21
CA ASP A 468 37.72 9.10 47.95
C ASP A 468 37.38 8.19 46.75
N PRO A 469 36.64 8.68 45.74
CA PRO A 469 36.26 7.90 44.57
C PRO A 469 37.47 7.38 43.81
N ARG A 470 37.57 6.05 43.68
CA ARG A 470 38.63 5.40 42.91
C ARG A 470 38.19 5.16 41.48
N TYR A 471 39.09 5.45 40.53
CA TYR A 471 38.87 5.20 39.11
C TYR A 471 39.61 3.93 38.70
N GLU A 472 38.89 2.96 38.13
CA GLU A 472 39.50 1.76 37.56
C GLU A 472 39.19 1.70 36.06
N VAL A 473 40.19 1.34 35.24
CA VAL A 473 39.96 1.06 33.82
C VAL A 473 39.29 -0.30 33.67
N ILE A 474 38.20 -0.36 32.91
CA ILE A 474 37.41 -1.57 32.66
C ILE A 474 37.54 -2.09 31.22
N GLY A 475 37.97 -1.23 30.29
CA GLY A 475 38.10 -1.56 28.87
C GLY A 475 38.65 -0.41 28.04
N ILE A 476 38.63 -0.58 26.72
CA ILE A 476 38.93 0.47 25.74
C ILE A 476 37.78 0.60 24.75
N VAL A 477 37.64 1.79 24.19
CA VAL A 477 36.78 2.05 23.03
C VAL A 477 37.60 2.79 21.98
N THR A 478 37.42 2.44 20.71
CA THR A 478 38.09 3.07 19.57
C THR A 478 37.13 3.98 18.80
N LEU A 479 37.68 4.83 17.93
CA LEU A 479 36.87 5.57 16.97
C LEU A 479 36.19 4.66 15.95
N GLU A 480 36.81 3.51 15.62
CA GLU A 480 36.25 2.52 14.69
C GLU A 480 34.97 1.89 15.28
N ASP A 481 34.99 1.41 16.53
CA ASP A 481 33.82 0.82 17.21
C ASP A 481 32.62 1.81 17.24
N VAL A 482 32.90 3.10 17.48
CA VAL A 482 31.87 4.15 17.52
C VAL A 482 31.28 4.43 16.14
N ILE A 483 32.07 4.32 15.07
CA ILE A 483 31.59 4.50 13.69
C ILE A 483 30.84 3.24 13.23
N GLU A 484 31.32 2.05 13.58
CA GLU A 484 30.65 0.78 13.33
C GLU A 484 29.22 0.78 13.89
N GLU A 485 29.00 1.24 15.12
CA GLU A 485 27.64 1.33 15.69
C GLU A 485 26.76 2.42 15.04
N VAL A 486 27.35 3.46 14.44
CA VAL A 486 26.59 4.43 13.63
C VAL A 486 26.19 3.85 12.28
N LEU A 487 27.08 3.07 11.64
CA LEU A 487 26.84 2.45 10.34
C LEU A 487 26.04 1.15 10.45
N GLN A 488 26.06 0.49 11.61
CA GLN A 488 25.58 -0.87 11.89
C GLN A 488 26.23 -1.92 10.97
N VAL A 489 27.53 -1.77 10.68
CA VAL A 489 28.34 -2.63 9.79
C VAL A 489 29.78 -2.72 10.31
N GLU A 490 30.29 -3.93 10.49
CA GLU A 490 31.70 -4.23 10.80
C GLU A 490 32.64 -3.59 9.77
N ILE A 491 33.60 -2.78 10.23
CA ILE A 491 34.66 -2.22 9.39
C ILE A 491 35.86 -3.16 9.46
N VAL A 492 36.19 -3.81 8.34
CA VAL A 492 37.34 -4.72 8.24
C VAL A 492 38.55 -3.95 7.71
N ASP A 493 39.64 -3.89 8.50
CA ASP A 493 40.91 -3.28 8.10
C ASP A 493 41.81 -4.28 7.33
N GLU A 494 42.84 -3.77 6.64
CA GLU A 494 43.78 -4.58 5.84
C GLU A 494 44.55 -5.61 6.67
N THR A 495 44.72 -5.37 7.98
CA THR A 495 45.38 -6.29 8.91
C THR A 495 44.44 -7.28 9.60
N ASP A 496 43.11 -7.11 9.48
CA ASP A 496 42.17 -8.02 10.10
C ASP A 496 42.17 -9.35 9.35
N THR A 497 42.49 -10.43 10.07
CA THR A 497 42.44 -11.77 9.52
C THR A 497 40.99 -12.16 9.26
N LEU A 498 40.50 -11.82 8.06
CA LEU A 498 39.21 -12.24 7.52
C LEU A 498 38.91 -13.68 7.94
N SER A 499 37.80 -13.88 8.64
CA SER A 499 37.35 -15.20 9.06
C SER A 499 37.36 -16.18 7.88
N GLU A 500 37.98 -17.36 8.08
CA GLU A 500 37.35 -18.70 7.98
C GLU A 500 36.74 -19.18 6.63
N LYS A 501 36.08 -18.26 5.92
CA LYS A 501 34.99 -18.50 4.97
C LYS A 501 35.00 -17.51 3.81
N SER A 502 35.58 -16.31 3.99
CA SER A 502 35.58 -15.25 2.95
C SER A 502 36.62 -15.46 1.85
N TRP A 503 37.84 -15.87 2.19
CA TRP A 503 38.93 -16.03 1.20
C TRP A 503 38.69 -17.18 0.22
N HIS A 504 37.94 -18.22 0.61
CA HIS A 504 37.51 -19.27 -0.30
C HIS A 504 36.58 -18.74 -1.40
N LEU A 505 35.72 -17.77 -1.09
CA LEU A 505 34.84 -17.12 -2.06
C LEU A 505 35.65 -16.26 -3.04
N LEU A 506 36.60 -15.46 -2.53
CA LEU A 506 37.45 -14.61 -3.35
C LEU A 506 38.32 -15.44 -4.31
N LEU A 507 39.02 -16.46 -3.80
CA LEU A 507 39.90 -17.32 -4.61
C LEU A 507 39.13 -18.07 -5.71
N ILE A 508 37.92 -18.56 -5.44
CA ILE A 508 37.13 -19.31 -6.41
C ILE A 508 36.54 -18.39 -7.51
N ASN A 509 36.06 -17.19 -7.15
CA ASN A 509 35.50 -16.22 -8.11
C ASN A 509 36.60 -15.58 -8.98
N THR A 510 37.79 -15.32 -8.42
CA THR A 510 38.90 -14.67 -9.15
C THR A 510 39.68 -15.63 -10.07
N TYR A 511 39.84 -16.92 -9.72
CA TYR A 511 40.70 -17.84 -10.48
C TYR A 511 39.98 -18.85 -11.39
N ARG A 512 38.64 -18.93 -11.41
CA ARG A 512 37.91 -19.94 -12.22
C ARG A 512 36.76 -19.35 -13.01
N HIS A 513 36.74 -19.64 -14.31
CA HIS A 513 35.73 -19.18 -15.25
C HIS A 513 34.34 -19.75 -14.92
N GLU A 514 34.27 -21.00 -14.45
CA GLU A 514 33.02 -21.68 -14.15
C GLU A 514 32.27 -21.06 -12.97
N PHE A 515 32.98 -20.63 -11.92
CA PHE A 515 32.38 -20.02 -10.72
C PHE A 515 32.26 -18.49 -10.79
N ASN A 516 32.62 -17.88 -11.92
CA ASN A 516 32.48 -16.45 -12.13
C ASN A 516 31.01 -16.01 -11.91
N SER A 517 30.84 -14.82 -11.33
CA SER A 517 29.60 -14.03 -11.25
C SER A 517 28.67 -14.15 -12.46
N GLN A 518 29.18 -14.35 -13.69
CA GLN A 518 28.39 -14.58 -14.90
C GLN A 518 27.52 -15.86 -14.85
N TYR A 519 28.04 -16.95 -14.27
CA TYR A 519 27.35 -18.25 -14.21
C TYR A 519 26.67 -18.50 -12.87
N ILE A 520 27.35 -18.21 -11.75
CA ILE A 520 26.79 -18.33 -10.40
C ILE A 520 26.82 -16.96 -9.74
N SER A 521 25.70 -16.52 -9.16
CA SER A 521 25.63 -15.25 -8.41
C SER A 521 26.30 -15.37 -7.05
N ASP A 522 26.88 -14.29 -6.53
CA ASP A 522 27.61 -14.30 -5.24
C ASP A 522 26.71 -14.77 -4.08
N ASN A 523 25.41 -14.42 -4.10
CA ASN A 523 24.40 -14.91 -3.15
C ASN A 523 24.27 -16.44 -3.17
N ILE A 524 24.19 -17.03 -4.36
CA ILE A 524 24.06 -18.48 -4.52
C ILE A 524 25.41 -19.17 -4.27
N LEU A 525 26.54 -18.55 -4.60
CA LEU A 525 27.88 -19.03 -4.26
C LEU A 525 28.06 -19.12 -2.74
N ARG A 526 27.70 -18.08 -1.98
CA ARG A 526 27.69 -18.12 -0.50
C ARG A 526 26.82 -19.26 0.04
N ARG A 527 25.65 -19.50 -0.55
CA ARG A 527 24.75 -20.62 -0.16
C ARG A 527 25.27 -22.00 -0.58
N LEU A 528 26.03 -22.10 -1.67
CA LEU A 528 26.69 -23.31 -2.12
C LEU A 528 27.82 -23.70 -1.14
N MET A 529 28.63 -22.73 -0.73
CA MET A 529 29.73 -22.92 0.22
C MET A 529 29.26 -23.25 1.64
N ALA A 530 28.02 -22.90 1.99
CA ALA A 530 27.39 -23.32 3.25
C ALA A 530 26.93 -24.80 3.27
N GLN A 531 27.03 -25.54 2.17
CA GLN A 531 26.70 -26.96 2.12
C GLN A 531 27.86 -27.83 2.64
N LYS A 532 27.59 -29.11 2.93
CA LYS A 532 28.62 -30.09 3.31
C LYS A 532 29.46 -30.54 2.10
N ILE A 533 30.28 -29.63 1.59
CA ILE A 533 31.18 -29.85 0.44
C ILE A 533 32.66 -30.01 0.85
N TYR A 534 33.01 -29.73 2.11
CA TYR A 534 34.36 -29.86 2.65
C TYR A 534 34.57 -31.23 3.28
N TYR A 535 35.69 -31.86 2.95
CA TYR A 535 36.09 -33.19 3.42
C TYR A 535 37.55 -33.15 3.86
N GLN A 536 37.86 -33.85 4.95
CA GLN A 536 39.22 -34.06 5.43
C GLN A 536 39.49 -35.56 5.45
N HIS A 537 40.60 -35.97 4.84
CA HIS A 537 41.01 -37.38 4.76
C HIS A 537 42.44 -37.52 5.23
N ASN A 538 42.69 -38.48 6.13
CA ASN A 538 44.03 -38.82 6.62
C ASN A 538 44.38 -40.24 6.11
N PRO A 539 45.42 -40.39 5.26
CA PRO A 539 45.78 -41.66 4.65
C PRO A 539 46.28 -42.73 5.65
N ASP A 540 46.75 -42.33 6.84
CA ASP A 540 47.27 -43.26 7.86
C ASP A 540 46.16 -44.03 8.59
N ASN A 541 44.93 -43.51 8.60
CA ASN A 541 43.79 -44.12 9.32
C ASN A 541 43.01 -45.15 8.47
N SER A 542 43.29 -45.27 7.17
CA SER A 542 42.53 -46.12 6.25
C SER A 542 43.26 -47.43 5.93
N ASN A 543 42.71 -48.55 6.43
CA ASN A 543 43.21 -49.90 6.13
C ASN A 543 43.07 -50.33 4.65
N ASP A 544 42.29 -49.60 3.84
CA ASP A 544 42.12 -49.86 2.41
C ASP A 544 42.82 -48.79 1.56
N LYS A 545 43.91 -49.17 0.89
CA LYS A 545 44.67 -48.31 -0.03
C LYS A 545 43.81 -47.74 -1.17
N ASN A 546 42.71 -48.43 -1.52
CA ASN A 546 41.80 -48.00 -2.58
C ASN A 546 41.00 -46.73 -2.19
N SER A 547 40.94 -46.41 -0.89
CA SER A 547 40.25 -45.22 -0.35
C SER A 547 41.07 -43.93 -0.39
N ASN A 548 42.39 -44.02 -0.60
CA ASN A 548 43.27 -42.84 -0.74
C ASN A 548 43.18 -42.18 -2.13
N PHE A 549 42.43 -42.75 -3.07
CA PHE A 549 42.28 -42.21 -4.42
C PHE A 549 41.06 -41.29 -4.53
N LEU A 550 41.31 -40.01 -4.85
CA LEU A 550 40.28 -39.01 -5.18
C LEU A 550 39.74 -39.17 -6.60
N TYR A 551 40.60 -39.62 -7.53
CA TYR A 551 40.22 -40.07 -8.88
C TYR A 551 41.10 -41.26 -9.26
N LYS A 552 40.55 -42.18 -10.09
CA LYS A 552 41.33 -43.26 -10.70
C LYS A 552 41.22 -43.18 -12.21
N ILE A 553 42.34 -43.44 -12.88
CA ILE A 553 42.41 -43.39 -14.34
C ILE A 553 41.37 -44.33 -14.95
N GLY A 554 40.48 -43.76 -15.75
CA GLY A 554 39.41 -44.49 -16.41
C GLY A 554 38.17 -44.85 -15.56
N GLU A 555 38.12 -44.51 -14.26
CA GLU A 555 36.93 -44.65 -13.43
C GLU A 555 35.99 -43.45 -13.63
N LEU A 556 34.68 -43.67 -13.79
CA LEU A 556 33.75 -42.59 -14.10
C LEU A 556 33.45 -41.73 -12.87
N ALA A 557 33.61 -40.42 -13.00
CA ALA A 557 33.36 -39.44 -11.94
C ALA A 557 32.34 -38.36 -12.37
N ASP A 558 31.58 -37.86 -11.40
CA ASP A 558 30.52 -36.85 -11.57
C ASP A 558 30.70 -35.65 -10.61
N TYR A 559 31.93 -35.43 -10.16
CA TYR A 559 32.31 -34.38 -9.21
C TYR A 559 33.57 -33.65 -9.64
N PHE A 560 33.68 -32.42 -9.15
CA PHE A 560 34.85 -31.54 -9.16
C PHE A 560 35.52 -31.57 -7.78
N ILE A 561 36.85 -31.48 -7.73
CA ILE A 561 37.61 -31.38 -6.48
C ILE A 561 38.59 -30.21 -6.54
N LEU A 562 38.70 -29.48 -5.43
CA LEU A 562 39.73 -28.47 -5.15
C LEU A 562 40.45 -28.86 -3.85
N ILE A 563 41.77 -28.98 -3.89
CA ILE A 563 42.59 -29.19 -2.69
C ILE A 563 42.71 -27.85 -1.95
N LEU A 564 42.47 -27.83 -0.64
CA LEU A 564 42.55 -26.64 0.20
C LEU A 564 43.80 -26.67 1.09
N GLU A 565 44.16 -27.87 1.58
CA GLU A 565 45.30 -28.11 2.44
C GLU A 565 45.81 -29.54 2.21
N GLY A 566 47.11 -29.79 2.39
CA GLY A 566 47.74 -31.10 2.19
C GLY A 566 48.42 -31.28 0.83
N ARG A 567 48.87 -32.51 0.56
CA ARG A 567 49.59 -32.89 -0.67
C ARG A 567 48.96 -34.13 -1.30
N VAL A 568 48.75 -34.05 -2.63
CA VAL A 568 48.21 -35.15 -3.44
C VAL A 568 49.17 -35.48 -4.58
N ARG A 569 49.23 -36.74 -4.97
CA ARG A 569 50.03 -37.26 -6.07
C ARG A 569 49.14 -37.51 -7.28
N VAL A 570 49.51 -36.94 -8.42
CA VAL A 570 48.79 -37.04 -9.67
C VAL A 570 49.59 -37.87 -10.66
N THR A 571 49.02 -38.95 -11.17
CA THR A 571 49.62 -39.78 -12.23
C THR A 571 48.85 -39.57 -13.51
N ILE A 572 49.51 -39.11 -14.59
CA ILE A 572 48.86 -38.69 -15.84
C ILE A 572 49.33 -39.56 -17.01
N GLY A 573 48.37 -39.96 -17.86
CA GLY A 573 48.65 -40.56 -19.18
C GLY A 573 49.12 -42.02 -19.15
N LYS A 574 49.33 -42.58 -20.35
CA LYS A 574 49.74 -43.98 -20.53
C LYS A 574 51.17 -44.28 -20.06
N GLU A 575 52.01 -43.26 -19.97
CA GLU A 575 53.41 -43.35 -19.54
C GLU A 575 53.58 -43.26 -18.01
N GLN A 576 52.48 -43.11 -17.26
CA GLN A 576 52.47 -43.00 -15.80
C GLN A 576 53.38 -41.90 -15.25
N LEU A 577 53.31 -40.69 -15.82
CA LEU A 577 54.05 -39.54 -15.32
C LEU A 577 53.47 -39.10 -13.97
N VAL A 578 54.30 -39.09 -12.93
CA VAL A 578 53.91 -38.79 -11.55
C VAL A 578 54.33 -37.36 -11.17
N PHE A 579 53.39 -36.59 -10.63
CA PHE A 579 53.59 -35.23 -10.12
C PHE A 579 53.03 -35.11 -8.71
N ASP A 580 53.70 -34.39 -7.82
CA ASP A 580 53.15 -34.04 -6.50
C ASP A 580 52.58 -32.61 -6.54
N CYS A 581 51.32 -32.47 -6.14
CA CYS A 581 50.54 -31.23 -6.16
C CYS A 581 50.15 -30.80 -4.74
N GLY A 582 50.30 -29.51 -4.44
CA GLY A 582 49.90 -28.90 -3.17
C GLY A 582 48.50 -28.26 -3.19
N PRO A 583 48.21 -27.37 -2.22
CA PRO A 583 46.96 -26.61 -2.14
C PRO A 583 46.58 -25.84 -3.42
N PHE A 584 45.28 -25.57 -3.57
CA PHE A 584 44.62 -24.86 -4.67
C PHE A 584 44.72 -25.53 -6.07
N ASN A 585 45.32 -26.72 -6.16
CA ASN A 585 45.20 -27.60 -7.31
C ASN A 585 43.80 -28.22 -7.38
N HIS A 586 43.31 -28.47 -8.58
CA HIS A 586 41.91 -28.80 -8.84
C HIS A 586 41.76 -29.79 -9.99
N PHE A 587 40.67 -30.55 -9.97
CA PHE A 587 40.44 -31.67 -10.87
C PHE A 587 38.96 -31.75 -11.27
N GLY A 588 38.70 -32.16 -12.52
CA GLY A 588 37.35 -32.40 -13.02
C GLY A 588 36.54 -31.17 -13.44
N CYS A 589 37.18 -30.05 -13.83
CA CYS A 589 36.46 -28.85 -14.34
C CYS A 589 35.46 -29.18 -15.47
N SER A 590 35.80 -30.12 -16.35
CA SER A 590 34.93 -30.60 -17.43
C SER A 590 33.54 -31.07 -16.97
N VAL A 591 33.40 -31.53 -15.72
CA VAL A 591 32.10 -31.87 -15.10
C VAL A 591 31.21 -30.62 -14.94
N LEU A 592 31.81 -29.47 -14.64
CA LEU A 592 31.14 -28.18 -14.46
C LEU A 592 30.91 -27.49 -15.81
N SER A 593 31.92 -27.51 -16.70
CA SER A 593 31.82 -26.96 -18.05
C SER A 593 30.68 -27.62 -18.85
N GLN A 594 30.50 -28.94 -18.72
CA GLN A 594 29.37 -29.67 -19.32
C GLN A 594 28.00 -29.11 -18.88
N VAL A 595 27.82 -28.71 -17.62
CA VAL A 595 26.55 -28.15 -17.13
C VAL A 595 26.26 -26.78 -17.76
N ILE A 596 27.30 -26.02 -18.10
CA ILE A 596 27.19 -24.73 -18.80
C ILE A 596 26.87 -24.97 -20.29
N GLU A 597 27.58 -25.88 -20.95
CA GLU A 597 27.41 -26.21 -22.37
C GLU A 597 26.07 -26.85 -22.71
N GLU A 598 25.56 -27.75 -21.86
CA GLU A 598 24.26 -28.46 -22.01
C GLU A 598 23.05 -27.52 -22.09
N ARG A 599 23.21 -26.23 -21.73
CA ARG A 599 22.15 -25.21 -21.85
C ARG A 599 22.39 -24.20 -22.96
N ASN A 600 23.65 -23.92 -23.31
CA ASN A 600 23.96 -23.04 -24.45
C ASN A 600 23.54 -23.70 -25.79
N ASN A 601 23.69 -25.02 -25.89
CA ASN A 601 23.13 -25.80 -26.98
C ASN A 601 21.73 -26.29 -26.58
N GLY A 602 20.68 -25.66 -27.14
CA GLY A 602 19.29 -26.09 -26.97
C GLY A 602 19.03 -27.52 -27.49
N PRO A 603 17.84 -28.09 -27.27
CA PRO A 603 17.53 -29.48 -27.65
C PRO A 603 17.65 -29.68 -29.17
N ILE A 604 18.72 -30.37 -29.58
CA ILE A 604 19.07 -30.65 -30.98
C ILE A 604 18.01 -31.56 -31.62
N GLN A 605 17.36 -31.08 -32.67
CA GLN A 605 16.69 -31.94 -33.66
C GLN A 605 17.75 -32.62 -34.54
N PRO A 606 17.66 -33.93 -34.82
CA PRO A 606 18.64 -34.61 -35.64
C PRO A 606 18.42 -34.31 -37.13
N THR A 607 19.36 -33.58 -37.74
CA THR A 607 19.55 -33.55 -39.20
C THR A 607 20.84 -34.30 -39.57
N PRO A 608 20.84 -35.13 -40.62
CA PRO A 608 21.99 -35.95 -40.96
C PRO A 608 22.96 -35.24 -41.92
N THR A 609 24.24 -35.59 -41.79
CA THR A 609 25.28 -35.49 -42.83
C THR A 609 25.79 -34.09 -43.20
N SER A 610 26.99 -33.75 -42.73
CA SER A 610 28.16 -33.78 -43.62
C SER A 610 29.45 -33.94 -42.81
N LEU A 611 30.33 -34.86 -43.23
CA LEU A 611 31.75 -34.74 -42.93
C LEU A 611 32.30 -33.61 -43.79
N ASN A 612 33.22 -32.82 -43.25
CA ASN A 612 34.54 -32.67 -43.85
C ASN A 612 35.55 -32.04 -42.88
N ASP A 613 36.82 -32.25 -43.25
CA ASP A 613 38.06 -31.62 -42.78
C ASP A 613 38.67 -32.03 -41.42
N CYS A 614 39.59 -33.01 -41.56
CA CYS A 614 40.97 -33.00 -41.02
C CYS A 614 41.18 -33.13 -39.49
N CYS A 615 42.06 -33.97 -38.92
CA CYS A 615 43.08 -34.95 -39.38
C CYS A 615 43.45 -35.84 -38.15
N LEU A 616 44.11 -37.02 -38.19
CA LEU A 616 44.56 -37.96 -39.22
C LEU A 616 44.89 -39.32 -38.52
N THR A 617 44.63 -40.47 -39.16
CA THR A 617 45.30 -41.81 -38.99
C THR A 617 45.26 -42.54 -37.63
N VAL A 618 45.19 -43.88 -37.52
CA VAL A 618 45.04 -44.99 -38.52
C VAL A 618 44.41 -46.23 -37.85
N ASP A 619 43.78 -47.06 -38.68
CA ASP A 619 43.18 -48.41 -38.52
C ASP A 619 43.74 -49.33 -37.39
N ASN A 620 42.95 -50.21 -36.74
CA ASN A 620 42.43 -51.44 -37.38
C ASN A 620 41.34 -52.22 -36.58
N ALA A 621 40.81 -53.27 -37.22
CA ALA A 621 39.76 -54.23 -36.77
C ALA A 621 39.97 -54.85 -35.35
N THR A 622 38.99 -55.44 -34.65
CA THR A 622 38.17 -56.59 -35.11
C THR A 622 36.95 -56.85 -34.18
N GLN A 623 35.86 -57.33 -34.80
CA GLN A 623 34.85 -58.33 -34.38
C GLN A 623 35.15 -59.17 -33.09
N GLU A 624 34.18 -59.74 -32.35
CA GLU A 624 32.88 -60.33 -32.76
C GLU A 624 31.86 -60.59 -31.60
N LYS A 625 30.61 -60.94 -31.99
CA LYS A 625 29.49 -61.68 -31.31
C LYS A 625 29.63 -62.16 -29.84
N GLY A 626 28.56 -62.27 -29.03
CA GLY A 626 27.12 -62.03 -29.26
C GLY A 626 26.22 -63.02 -28.48
N LYS A 627 24.88 -62.83 -28.54
CA LYS A 627 23.79 -63.69 -28.00
C LYS A 627 23.71 -63.87 -26.46
N SER A 628 22.59 -64.23 -25.85
CA SER A 628 21.14 -64.09 -26.12
C SER A 628 20.40 -64.59 -24.87
N GLU A 629 19.22 -64.03 -24.57
CA GLU A 629 17.95 -64.74 -24.29
C GLU A 629 17.01 -63.95 -23.36
N GLU A 630 15.79 -63.79 -23.85
CA GLU A 630 14.62 -63.28 -23.15
C GLU A 630 14.03 -64.43 -22.29
N SER A 631 13.20 -64.21 -21.26
CA SER A 631 11.87 -63.65 -21.50
C SER A 631 10.99 -63.59 -20.24
N SER A 632 10.18 -62.53 -20.16
CA SER A 632 8.78 -62.56 -19.69
C SER A 632 8.49 -62.84 -18.19
N ASN A 633 7.45 -62.28 -17.55
CA ASN A 633 6.49 -61.25 -17.96
C ASN A 633 5.74 -60.67 -16.74
N LYS A 634 4.89 -59.66 -17.01
CA LYS A 634 3.88 -58.99 -16.14
C LYS A 634 4.40 -57.78 -15.35
N SER A 635 4.29 -56.52 -15.80
CA SER A 635 3.17 -55.72 -16.35
C SER A 635 2.44 -54.84 -15.33
N VAL A 636 3.04 -53.68 -15.00
CA VAL A 636 2.32 -52.44 -14.72
C VAL A 636 3.03 -51.30 -15.48
N HIS A 637 2.57 -51.03 -16.69
CA HIS A 637 2.74 -49.73 -17.37
C HIS A 637 1.78 -48.72 -16.66
N SER A 638 2.02 -47.41 -16.57
CA SER A 638 2.95 -46.59 -17.34
C SER A 638 3.13 -45.20 -16.69
N GLU A 639 4.13 -45.03 -15.82
CA GLU A 639 4.56 -43.68 -15.38
C GLU A 639 6.07 -43.56 -15.05
N ALA A 640 6.79 -44.69 -14.95
CA ALA A 640 8.24 -44.72 -14.72
C ALA A 640 9.12 -44.49 -15.99
N ILE A 641 8.52 -44.34 -17.18
CA ILE A 641 9.25 -44.31 -18.49
C ILE A 641 9.62 -42.87 -18.91
N ARG A 642 9.59 -41.91 -17.99
CA ARG A 642 10.21 -40.57 -18.18
C ARG A 642 11.37 -40.26 -17.23
N GLN A 643 11.80 -41.23 -16.41
CA GLN A 643 12.93 -41.05 -15.46
C GLN A 643 14.15 -41.94 -15.73
N SER A 644 14.07 -42.96 -16.60
CA SER A 644 15.22 -43.83 -16.94
C SER A 644 16.03 -43.40 -18.17
N SER A 645 15.58 -42.40 -18.94
CA SER A 645 16.19 -42.00 -20.23
C SER A 645 17.11 -40.77 -20.17
N ASN A 646 17.56 -40.35 -18.98
CA ASN A 646 18.59 -39.31 -18.81
C ASN A 646 19.83 -39.78 -18.01
N ALA A 647 19.86 -41.03 -17.51
CA ALA A 647 20.97 -41.55 -16.69
C ALA A 647 22.25 -41.91 -17.50
N SER A 648 22.21 -41.75 -18.83
CA SER A 648 23.29 -42.09 -19.77
C SER A 648 23.86 -40.88 -20.52
N ARG A 649 23.55 -39.64 -20.10
CA ARG A 649 24.16 -38.42 -20.65
C ARG A 649 25.41 -37.97 -19.88
N LEU A 650 26.55 -38.41 -20.40
CA LEU A 650 27.92 -37.95 -20.16
C LEU A 650 28.40 -38.06 -18.70
N LYS A 651 29.35 -38.97 -18.49
CA LYS A 651 30.10 -39.16 -17.25
C LYS A 651 31.57 -38.84 -17.55
N PHE A 652 32.19 -37.95 -16.78
CA PHE A 652 33.59 -37.61 -16.98
C PHE A 652 34.47 -38.82 -16.66
N LYS A 653 35.42 -39.11 -17.54
CA LYS A 653 36.40 -40.18 -17.41
C LYS A 653 37.79 -39.52 -17.36
N PRO A 654 38.45 -39.43 -16.19
CA PRO A 654 39.77 -38.85 -16.09
C PRO A 654 40.79 -39.79 -16.75
N ASP A 655 41.75 -39.17 -17.43
CA ASP A 655 42.97 -39.76 -17.98
C ASP A 655 44.15 -39.71 -16.98
N PHE A 656 43.85 -39.35 -15.74
CA PHE A 656 44.75 -39.28 -14.60
C PHE A 656 44.16 -39.97 -13.35
N SER A 657 45.02 -40.31 -12.40
CA SER A 657 44.63 -40.68 -11.04
C SER A 657 45.19 -39.70 -10.02
N VAL A 658 44.45 -39.43 -8.95
CA VAL A 658 44.86 -38.54 -7.84
C VAL A 658 44.83 -39.34 -6.55
N GLU A 659 45.98 -39.49 -5.90
CA GLU A 659 46.19 -40.20 -4.63
C GLU A 659 46.53 -39.20 -3.52
N ILE A 660 46.01 -39.41 -2.31
CA ILE A 660 46.28 -38.58 -1.14
C ILE A 660 47.56 -39.08 -0.47
N VAL A 661 48.55 -38.20 -0.30
CA VAL A 661 49.86 -38.53 0.28
C VAL A 661 49.95 -38.13 1.76
N ASP A 662 49.46 -36.93 2.10
CA ASP A 662 49.37 -36.43 3.48
C ASP A 662 47.90 -36.25 3.92
N THR A 663 47.66 -35.95 5.20
CA THR A 663 46.34 -35.46 5.64
C THR A 663 45.93 -34.26 4.79
N THR A 664 44.82 -34.40 4.06
CA THR A 664 44.41 -33.49 2.99
C THR A 664 42.98 -33.04 3.22
N THR A 665 42.78 -31.72 3.24
CA THR A 665 41.48 -31.05 3.28
C THR A 665 41.12 -30.64 1.86
N TYR A 666 39.97 -31.08 1.35
CA TYR A 666 39.53 -30.80 -0.02
C TYR A 666 38.04 -30.48 -0.09
N MET A 667 37.70 -29.60 -1.03
CA MET A 667 36.32 -29.30 -1.40
C MET A 667 35.90 -30.22 -2.55
N LYS A 668 34.75 -30.88 -2.43
CA LYS A 668 34.16 -31.76 -3.45
C LYS A 668 32.75 -31.28 -3.80
N ILE A 669 32.56 -30.88 -5.06
CA ILE A 669 31.27 -30.39 -5.57
C ILE A 669 30.78 -31.37 -6.64
N THR A 670 29.60 -31.97 -6.45
CA THR A 670 29.00 -32.84 -7.46
C THR A 670 28.32 -32.04 -8.57
N ARG A 671 28.22 -32.64 -9.77
CA ARG A 671 27.48 -32.10 -10.92
C ARG A 671 26.04 -31.73 -10.54
N SER A 672 25.40 -32.53 -9.70
CA SER A 672 24.02 -32.32 -9.25
C SER A 672 23.86 -31.11 -8.34
N ILE A 673 24.81 -30.87 -7.43
CA ILE A 673 24.84 -29.70 -6.54
C ILE A 673 25.11 -28.43 -7.36
N TYR A 674 26.11 -28.48 -8.24
CA TYR A 674 26.47 -27.36 -9.13
C TYR A 674 25.33 -26.98 -10.08
N ALA A 675 24.66 -27.95 -10.70
CA ALA A 675 23.52 -27.70 -11.58
C ALA A 675 22.31 -27.06 -10.85
N GLN A 676 22.12 -27.36 -9.56
CA GLN A 676 21.10 -26.68 -8.75
C GLN A 676 21.49 -25.22 -8.47
N ALA A 677 22.73 -24.95 -8.10
CA ALA A 677 23.26 -23.61 -7.88
C ALA A 677 23.20 -22.75 -9.16
N PHE A 678 23.62 -23.31 -10.30
CA PHE A 678 23.54 -22.66 -11.61
C PHE A 678 22.08 -22.33 -11.98
N LYS A 679 21.15 -23.28 -11.81
CA LYS A 679 19.72 -23.05 -12.07
C LYS A 679 19.11 -21.99 -11.15
N ALA A 680 19.51 -21.95 -9.87
CA ALA A 680 19.04 -20.92 -8.94
C ALA A 680 19.55 -19.52 -9.32
N SER A 681 20.82 -19.42 -9.70
CA SER A 681 21.45 -18.16 -10.17
C SER A 681 20.78 -17.62 -11.43
N LEU A 682 20.37 -18.50 -12.36
CA LEU A 682 19.62 -18.12 -13.55
C LEU A 682 18.21 -17.59 -13.20
N ILE A 683 17.54 -18.17 -12.21
CA ILE A 683 16.21 -17.69 -11.76
C ILE A 683 16.33 -16.30 -11.13
N GLU A 684 17.34 -16.08 -10.28
CA GLU A 684 17.64 -14.76 -9.68
C GLU A 684 17.84 -13.69 -10.76
N LYS A 685 18.67 -13.98 -11.77
CA LYS A 685 18.92 -13.08 -12.92
C LYS A 685 17.71 -12.89 -13.83
N GLU A 686 16.82 -13.89 -13.96
CA GLU A 686 15.55 -13.71 -14.68
C GLU A 686 14.57 -12.83 -13.91
N SER A 687 14.53 -12.91 -12.57
CA SER A 687 13.76 -11.96 -11.75
C SER A 687 14.31 -10.54 -11.85
N GLU A 688 15.63 -10.34 -11.79
CA GLU A 688 16.28 -9.03 -11.99
C GLU A 688 15.97 -8.48 -13.38
N LYS A 689 16.09 -9.28 -14.45
CA LYS A 689 15.76 -8.83 -15.82
C LYS A 689 14.28 -8.49 -15.99
N LYS A 690 13.36 -9.24 -15.38
CA LYS A 690 11.93 -8.89 -15.39
C LYS A 690 11.64 -7.62 -14.59
N TYR A 691 12.32 -7.43 -13.47
CA TYR A 691 12.25 -6.22 -12.66
C TYR A 691 12.75 -5.00 -13.45
N ILE A 692 13.97 -5.06 -14.01
CA ILE A 692 14.53 -3.99 -14.86
C ILE A 692 13.62 -3.71 -16.05
N ALA A 693 13.14 -4.74 -16.76
CA ALA A 693 12.22 -4.57 -17.88
C ALA A 693 10.89 -3.91 -17.45
N SER A 694 10.36 -4.24 -16.27
CA SER A 694 9.16 -3.59 -15.73
C SER A 694 9.41 -2.12 -15.37
N VAL A 695 10.55 -1.80 -14.77
CA VAL A 695 10.97 -0.42 -14.45
C VAL A 695 11.16 0.41 -15.73
N SER A 696 11.80 -0.13 -16.76
CA SER A 696 11.95 0.54 -18.07
C SER A 696 10.61 0.73 -18.79
N PHE A 697 9.67 -0.21 -18.62
CA PHE A 697 8.29 -0.07 -19.14
C PHE A 697 7.48 0.98 -18.37
N GLU A 698 7.80 1.22 -17.09
CA GLU A 698 7.14 2.21 -16.25
C GLU A 698 7.71 3.63 -16.43
N GLU A 699 9.02 3.76 -16.68
CA GLU A 699 9.65 5.03 -17.11
C GLU A 699 9.14 5.51 -18.47
N THR A 700 8.90 4.59 -19.41
CA THR A 700 8.31 4.92 -20.71
C THR A 700 6.83 5.28 -20.60
N LYS A 701 6.09 4.65 -19.68
CA LYS A 701 4.69 5.01 -19.36
C LYS A 701 4.56 6.39 -18.72
N ASN A 702 5.48 6.75 -17.82
CA ASN A 702 5.50 8.07 -17.15
C ASN A 702 5.94 9.23 -18.08
N LYS A 703 6.28 8.97 -19.34
CA LYS A 703 6.55 10.00 -20.37
C LYS A 703 5.48 10.10 -21.47
N VAL A 704 4.39 9.32 -21.42
CA VAL A 704 3.37 9.32 -22.48
C VAL A 704 1.94 9.32 -21.90
N THR A 705 1.24 10.45 -22.06
CA THR A 705 -0.22 10.54 -21.87
C THR A 705 -0.96 9.85 -23.03
N PRO A 706 -2.17 9.30 -22.80
CA PRO A 706 -2.79 8.38 -23.74
C PRO A 706 -3.40 9.11 -24.95
N LEU A 707 -2.84 8.90 -26.14
CA LEU A 707 -3.52 9.17 -27.40
C LEU A 707 -3.56 7.93 -28.30
N THR A 708 -4.75 7.66 -28.83
CA THR A 708 -5.05 6.76 -29.96
C THR A 708 -4.54 5.32 -29.85
N ALA A 709 -5.47 4.41 -29.55
CA ALA A 709 -5.34 3.03 -29.98
C ALA A 709 -5.25 2.98 -31.52
N LEU A 710 -4.15 2.45 -32.04
CA LEU A 710 -3.98 2.17 -33.47
C LEU A 710 -3.43 0.76 -33.65
N THR A 711 -4.33 -0.16 -33.97
CA THR A 711 -4.01 -1.52 -34.41
C THR A 711 -3.39 -1.43 -35.81
N ILE A 712 -2.10 -1.77 -35.97
CA ILE A 712 -1.49 -1.91 -37.30
C ILE A 712 -0.86 -3.30 -37.44
N PHE A 713 -1.42 -4.04 -38.40
CA PHE A 713 -0.81 -5.18 -39.07
C PHE A 713 0.28 -4.68 -40.02
N GLN A 714 1.42 -5.38 -40.07
CA GLN A 714 2.41 -5.37 -41.16
C GLN A 714 2.97 -4.02 -41.70
N GLY A 715 4.30 -3.90 -41.65
CA GLY A 715 5.08 -3.32 -42.75
C GLY A 715 5.55 -1.87 -42.61
N GLU A 716 6.88 -1.73 -42.60
CA GLU A 716 7.66 -0.53 -42.91
C GLU A 716 7.58 0.67 -41.93
N MET A 717 8.71 1.38 -41.82
CA MET A 717 9.00 2.30 -40.71
C MET A 717 9.45 3.66 -41.24
N PHE A 718 8.62 4.68 -41.10
CA PHE A 718 9.00 6.09 -41.23
C PHE A 718 8.35 6.92 -40.13
N GLY A 719 9.17 7.41 -39.19
CA GLY A 719 8.74 8.24 -38.08
C GLY A 719 9.47 9.58 -38.06
N PHE A 720 8.72 10.68 -38.23
CA PHE A 720 9.21 12.04 -37.98
C PHE A 720 8.95 12.42 -36.51
N ILE A 721 9.90 13.10 -35.87
CA ILE A 721 9.73 13.63 -34.50
C ILE A 721 9.59 15.15 -34.57
N VAL A 722 8.52 15.68 -33.99
CA VAL A 722 8.32 17.12 -33.80
C VAL A 722 8.70 17.49 -32.36
N SER A 723 9.54 18.51 -32.20
CA SER A 723 9.93 19.06 -30.89
C SER A 723 9.32 20.45 -30.68
N PRO A 724 8.78 20.78 -29.49
CA PRO A 724 8.21 22.10 -29.22
C PRO A 724 9.23 23.03 -28.51
N GLN A 725 9.86 23.95 -29.26
CA GLN A 725 9.87 25.42 -29.02
C GLN A 725 11.05 26.17 -29.70
N SER A 726 10.76 27.42 -30.09
CA SER A 726 11.63 28.51 -30.56
C SER A 726 12.43 28.36 -31.87
N ASN A 727 11.89 29.03 -32.90
CA ASN A 727 12.50 29.75 -34.04
C ASN A 727 13.90 29.40 -34.61
N SER A 728 13.88 29.22 -35.93
CA SER A 728 14.90 29.63 -36.94
C SER A 728 16.33 29.09 -36.83
N GLU A 729 16.59 27.92 -37.42
CA GLU A 729 17.22 27.77 -38.76
C GLU A 729 17.30 26.27 -39.13
N TRP A 730 17.27 25.93 -40.43
CA TRP A 730 17.30 24.53 -40.89
C TRP A 730 18.73 24.13 -41.28
N ILE A 731 19.33 23.20 -40.54
CA ILE A 731 20.64 22.60 -40.85
C ILE A 731 20.43 21.13 -41.28
N PRO A 732 21.05 20.65 -42.39
CA PRO A 732 20.89 19.27 -42.85
C PRO A 732 21.48 18.22 -41.89
N PHE A 733 20.95 17.00 -41.97
CA PHE A 733 21.21 15.87 -41.07
C PHE A 733 22.68 15.40 -40.97
N THR A 734 23.58 15.88 -41.84
CA THR A 734 25.00 15.51 -41.89
C THR A 734 25.82 16.07 -40.72
N ASP A 735 25.50 17.29 -40.25
CA ASP A 735 26.34 17.96 -39.24
C ASP A 735 26.06 17.47 -37.81
N ALA A 736 24.88 16.89 -37.56
CA ALA A 736 24.52 16.27 -36.29
C ALA A 736 25.41 15.06 -35.95
N PHE A 737 25.86 14.31 -36.97
CA PHE A 737 26.73 13.15 -36.77
C PHE A 737 28.13 13.58 -36.30
N ILE A 738 28.69 14.64 -36.89
CA ILE A 738 30.00 15.21 -36.54
C ILE A 738 30.00 15.79 -35.11
N ALA A 739 28.86 16.31 -34.65
CA ALA A 739 28.70 16.77 -33.27
C ALA A 739 28.72 15.63 -32.25
N LEU A 740 28.07 14.50 -32.56
CA LEU A 740 28.09 13.29 -31.72
C LEU A 740 29.46 12.61 -31.69
N GLU A 741 30.16 12.53 -32.82
CA GLU A 741 31.53 12.00 -32.91
C GLU A 741 32.51 12.83 -32.04
N LYS A 742 32.36 14.16 -32.01
CA LYS A 742 33.14 15.09 -31.16
C LYS A 742 32.81 15.03 -29.67
N LEU A 743 31.68 14.45 -29.28
CA LEU A 743 31.36 14.16 -27.88
C LEU A 743 31.93 12.80 -27.45
N ARG A 744 31.90 11.80 -28.33
CA ARG A 744 32.52 10.48 -28.09
C ARG A 744 34.03 10.58 -27.88
N LEU A 745 34.73 11.35 -28.71
CA LEU A 745 36.19 11.56 -28.61
C LEU A 745 36.64 12.44 -27.44
N ARG A 746 35.72 12.97 -26.62
CA ARG A 746 36.07 13.75 -25.41
C ARG A 746 35.94 12.95 -24.12
N HIS A 747 35.67 11.65 -24.22
CA HIS A 747 35.59 10.72 -23.09
C HIS A 747 36.76 9.70 -23.04
N GLU A 748 37.75 9.84 -23.94
CA GLU A 748 38.98 9.02 -24.01
C GLU A 748 40.27 9.90 -24.00
N ILE A 749 40.26 10.98 -23.21
CA ILE A 749 41.46 11.74 -22.79
C ILE A 749 41.35 12.00 -21.28
#